data_AF-A0A8H3QEA8-F1
#
_entry.id   AF-A0A8H3QEA8-F1
#
_cell.length_a   1.000
_cell.length_b   1.000
_cell.length_c   1.000
_cell.angle_alpha   90.00
_cell.angle_beta   90.00
_cell.angle_gamma   90.00
#
_symmetry.space_group_name_H-M   'P 1'
#
loop_
_entity.id
_entity.type
_entity.pdbx_description
1 polymer ?
#
loop_
_entity_poly.entity_id
_entity_poly.type
_entity_poly.pdbx_seq_one_letter_code
_entity_poly.pdbx_strand_id
1 'polypeptide(L)'
;MIYIFNHVLIPHIEFWTQLKILPLNFMEQIMYSFFNTFKKKLKLSTSTPDAIFNDQLYNFRKIQDNQTQAKVTNILLQLNDQFLLEQILDDQGYLLSKRDIRAKFNLASHVTLKWYNSLINNLNNNTEALRLLNQAYGQQFDLAPLKSNPFIGTPVKRTNFNDVTFDLEHYNINSHIGNHMKIQRCEGCDNTTSFFSPSRPYHHQQPASYCNINVSFNNTAVLYTGTTSKGSNSRIIPVNLDTYNNVLSTILMQQQNIQSQSIDQFIGNDPCSSSLALTNNNNPLSSDPFFHNFELNAKSEELFIIQNHLKTYSSLTFYTDGSLINTNTSFVSMTAGFLVISDSNTITYSFTTTLENWPSSLRAEISAILYSLIVSSHNCYIDIFTDSQNTINMIETLSRRHFLTPRDFFKFFNNNIIWNNIHHLIHFKNLSIRFKKVKAHTDNAFNNHIDFLCKQTHSDSLPMLIIKNNFFNNLLYLPCWDNFLIERRLRTFIKYYNNCDNFLTFLSLPQNRKYVDIVDWKLTFNVFNNNGNISSTDFNQHKKKLFEYNMLVEQPPVLEKTKKQFYSLYSDAMCLLCHEELETFSHIWNCSYHDNFILRIYNKFKNYILDFILIQQSNIDIINLSVEFDALGFYTNLQSRLLDQFTFIDILKGFVPFVLCDFLNFHLSHSQLIELLLRTYDDIYDDCALLWQDRCTGFSYLKKFWSADLHNFAEYISAQI
;
A
#
# COMPACT_ATOMS: atom_id res chain seq x y z
N MET A 1 -26.28 4.12 -9.87
CA MET A 1 -25.38 5.17 -9.32
C MET A 1 -23.94 4.66 -9.22
N ILE A 2 -23.68 3.54 -8.56
CA ILE A 2 -22.35 2.89 -8.51
C ILE A 2 -21.77 2.65 -9.91
N TYR A 3 -22.58 2.12 -10.86
CA TYR A 3 -22.12 1.91 -12.24
C TYR A 3 -21.54 3.20 -12.86
N ILE A 4 -22.28 4.31 -12.79
CA ILE A 4 -21.83 5.61 -13.29
C ILE A 4 -20.55 6.06 -12.57
N PHE A 5 -20.50 5.86 -11.24
CA PHE A 5 -19.31 6.21 -10.48
C PHE A 5 -18.08 5.42 -10.92
N ASN A 6 -18.17 4.09 -10.97
CA ASN A 6 -17.06 3.21 -11.27
C ASN A 6 -16.64 3.20 -12.75
N HIS A 7 -17.60 3.30 -13.68
CA HIS A 7 -17.33 3.16 -15.12
C HIS A 7 -17.24 4.49 -15.86
N VAL A 8 -17.69 5.61 -15.26
CA VAL A 8 -17.65 6.93 -15.89
C VAL A 8 -16.81 7.91 -15.08
N LEU A 9 -17.11 8.10 -13.79
CA LEU A 9 -16.41 9.11 -12.98
C LEU A 9 -14.98 8.69 -12.64
N ILE A 10 -14.78 7.47 -12.14
CA ILE A 10 -13.45 6.95 -11.78
C ILE A 10 -12.47 7.00 -12.98
N PRO A 11 -12.82 6.51 -14.19
CA PRO A 11 -11.90 6.59 -15.33
C PRO A 11 -11.57 8.02 -15.76
N HIS A 12 -12.54 8.95 -15.72
CA HIS A 12 -12.27 10.35 -16.00
C HIS A 12 -11.34 10.98 -14.95
N ILE A 13 -11.56 10.68 -13.67
CA ILE A 13 -10.68 11.13 -12.59
C ILE A 13 -9.30 10.49 -12.76
N GLU A 14 -9.18 9.20 -13.06
CA GLU A 14 -7.90 8.54 -13.32
C GLU A 14 -7.15 9.20 -14.48
N PHE A 15 -7.85 9.52 -15.58
CA PHE A 15 -7.28 10.25 -16.71
C PHE A 15 -6.80 11.65 -16.32
N TRP A 16 -7.65 12.45 -15.64
CA TRP A 16 -7.29 13.78 -15.17
C TRP A 16 -6.13 13.78 -14.18
N THR A 17 -6.10 12.77 -13.32
CA THR A 17 -5.09 12.63 -12.29
C THR A 17 -3.80 12.05 -12.82
N GLN A 18 -3.65 11.67 -14.10
CA GLN A 18 -2.36 11.16 -14.61
C GLN A 18 -1.18 12.10 -14.32
N LEU A 19 -1.40 13.42 -14.42
CA LEU A 19 -0.38 14.45 -14.23
C LEU A 19 -0.48 15.20 -12.88
N LYS A 20 -1.56 15.02 -12.12
CA LYS A 20 -1.81 15.76 -10.88
C LYS A 20 -2.28 14.82 -9.76
N ILE A 21 -1.70 14.97 -8.57
CA ILE A 21 -2.20 14.32 -7.36
C ILE A 21 -3.30 15.20 -6.77
N LEU A 22 -4.48 14.65 -6.59
CA LEU A 22 -5.59 15.31 -5.90
C LEU A 22 -5.29 15.36 -4.40
N PRO A 23 -5.44 16.53 -3.75
CA PRO A 23 -5.37 16.63 -2.30
C PRO A 23 -6.42 15.75 -1.63
N LEU A 24 -6.07 15.18 -0.47
CA LEU A 24 -6.97 14.32 0.32
C LEU A 24 -8.31 15.02 0.59
N ASN A 25 -8.29 16.24 1.11
CA ASN A 25 -9.49 17.02 1.42
C ASN A 25 -10.43 17.20 0.20
N PHE A 26 -9.87 17.34 -1.00
CA PHE A 26 -10.66 17.48 -2.22
C PHE A 26 -11.32 16.15 -2.62
N MET A 27 -10.59 15.04 -2.50
CA MET A 27 -11.15 13.71 -2.73
C MET A 27 -12.24 13.41 -1.71
N GLU A 28 -12.02 13.72 -0.43
CA GLU A 28 -13.02 13.55 0.64
C GLU A 28 -14.30 14.36 0.38
N GLN A 29 -14.21 15.59 -0.13
CA GLN A 29 -15.38 16.39 -0.48
C GLN A 29 -16.21 15.73 -1.59
N ILE A 30 -15.57 15.22 -2.65
CA ILE A 30 -16.26 14.49 -3.73
C ILE A 30 -16.92 13.23 -3.17
N MET A 31 -16.17 12.48 -2.38
CA MET A 31 -16.64 11.23 -1.77
C MET A 31 -17.81 11.47 -0.83
N TYR A 32 -17.76 12.51 0.00
CA TYR A 32 -18.84 12.91 0.90
C TYR A 32 -20.12 13.27 0.13
N SER A 33 -20.01 14.07 -0.95
CA SER A 33 -21.16 14.41 -1.80
C SER A 33 -21.76 13.17 -2.46
N PHE A 34 -20.92 12.25 -2.93
CA PHE A 34 -21.35 10.98 -3.50
C PHE A 34 -22.07 10.13 -2.46
N PHE A 35 -21.45 9.87 -1.30
CA PHE A 35 -22.01 9.02 -0.25
C PHE A 35 -23.30 9.59 0.32
N ASN A 36 -23.42 10.91 0.51
CA ASN A 36 -24.68 11.52 0.94
C ASN A 36 -25.82 11.26 -0.05
N THR A 37 -25.56 11.41 -1.35
CA THR A 37 -26.56 11.15 -2.38
C THR A 37 -26.87 9.66 -2.48
N PHE A 38 -25.84 8.82 -2.35
CA PHE A 38 -25.96 7.37 -2.45
C PHE A 38 -26.76 6.79 -1.26
N LYS A 39 -26.43 7.17 -0.02
CA LYS A 39 -27.17 6.80 1.19
C LYS A 39 -28.63 7.19 1.11
N LYS A 40 -28.93 8.43 0.66
CA LYS A 40 -30.32 8.89 0.46
C LYS A 40 -31.08 8.01 -0.53
N LYS A 41 -30.46 7.63 -1.66
CA LYS A 41 -31.10 6.72 -2.64
C LYS A 41 -31.29 5.30 -2.11
N LEU A 42 -30.44 4.85 -1.20
CA LEU A 42 -30.58 3.58 -0.48
C LEU A 42 -31.49 3.70 0.75
N LYS A 43 -32.09 4.87 1.03
CA LYS A 43 -32.90 5.12 2.24
C LYS A 43 -32.15 4.84 3.55
N LEU A 44 -30.82 4.98 3.53
CA LEU A 44 -29.96 4.84 4.70
C LEU A 44 -29.84 6.15 5.47
N SER A 45 -29.61 6.06 6.78
CA SER A 45 -29.25 7.22 7.59
C SER A 45 -27.99 7.89 7.07
N THR A 46 -27.92 9.22 7.15
CA THR A 46 -26.67 9.96 6.86
C THR A 46 -25.56 9.59 7.83
N SER A 47 -25.91 9.13 9.04
CA SER A 47 -24.97 8.66 10.06
C SER A 47 -24.40 7.25 9.80
N THR A 48 -24.89 6.53 8.79
CA THR A 48 -24.38 5.20 8.44
C THR A 48 -22.90 5.30 8.04
N PRO A 49 -21.98 4.53 8.65
CA PRO A 49 -20.56 4.58 8.31
C PRO A 49 -20.27 4.26 6.84
N ASP A 50 -19.37 5.02 6.20
CA ASP A 50 -19.01 4.81 4.79
C ASP A 50 -18.23 3.50 4.56
N ALA A 51 -17.56 2.99 5.60
CA ALA A 51 -16.83 1.73 5.57
C ALA A 51 -17.70 0.52 5.20
N ILE A 52 -19.02 0.65 5.34
CA ILE A 52 -19.99 -0.37 4.97
C ILE A 52 -20.14 -0.49 3.45
N PHE A 53 -19.76 0.53 2.67
CA PHE A 53 -19.75 0.47 1.20
C PHE A 53 -18.41 -0.07 0.67
N ASN A 54 -17.99 -1.23 1.17
CA ASN A 54 -16.74 -1.87 0.73
C ASN A 54 -16.89 -2.55 -0.65
N ASP A 55 -15.75 -2.91 -1.23
CA ASP A 55 -15.65 -3.60 -2.53
C ASP A 55 -16.44 -4.92 -2.59
N GLN A 56 -16.56 -5.65 -1.48
CA GLN A 56 -17.21 -6.95 -1.45
C GLN A 56 -18.74 -6.85 -1.45
N LEU A 57 -19.32 -5.77 -0.93
CA LEU A 57 -20.78 -5.60 -0.86
C LEU A 57 -21.36 -4.89 -2.09
N TYR A 58 -20.70 -3.83 -2.55
CA TYR A 58 -21.19 -2.99 -3.65
C TYR A 58 -20.17 -2.75 -4.76
N ASN A 59 -18.99 -3.38 -4.71
CA ASN A 59 -17.89 -3.18 -5.68
C ASN A 59 -17.55 -1.70 -5.87
N PHE A 60 -17.69 -0.90 -4.81
CA PHE A 60 -17.47 0.52 -4.84
C PHE A 60 -15.97 0.83 -4.79
N ARG A 61 -15.46 1.71 -5.67
CA ARG A 61 -14.02 2.05 -5.67
C ARG A 61 -13.80 3.45 -5.13
N LYS A 62 -13.02 3.60 -4.05
CA LYS A 62 -12.63 4.92 -3.56
C LYS A 62 -11.71 5.63 -4.55
N ILE A 63 -11.89 6.94 -4.70
CA ILE A 63 -11.03 7.78 -5.56
C ILE A 63 -9.58 7.72 -5.07
N GLN A 64 -9.38 7.78 -3.76
CA GLN A 64 -8.06 7.70 -3.13
C GLN A 64 -7.33 6.40 -3.50
N ASP A 65 -7.98 5.25 -3.38
CA ASP A 65 -7.39 3.94 -3.64
C ASP A 65 -6.92 3.82 -5.10
N ASN A 66 -7.75 4.29 -6.04
CA ASN A 66 -7.41 4.33 -7.46
C ASN A 66 -6.22 5.27 -7.73
N GLN A 67 -6.20 6.45 -7.09
CA GLN A 67 -5.09 7.38 -7.22
C GLN A 67 -3.79 6.78 -6.67
N THR A 68 -3.81 6.19 -5.47
CA THR A 68 -2.64 5.52 -4.87
C THR A 68 -2.12 4.42 -5.80
N GLN A 69 -3.02 3.58 -6.30
CA GLN A 69 -2.69 2.50 -7.23
C GLN A 69 -1.97 3.00 -8.50
N ALA A 70 -2.50 4.05 -9.14
CA ALA A 70 -1.94 4.61 -10.36
C ALA A 70 -0.62 5.39 -10.11
N LYS A 71 -0.58 6.17 -9.02
CA LYS A 71 0.52 7.11 -8.76
C LYS A 71 1.78 6.45 -8.23
N VAL A 72 1.66 5.52 -7.29
CA VAL A 72 2.84 4.85 -6.71
C VAL A 72 3.61 4.10 -7.80
N THR A 73 2.90 3.42 -8.70
CA THR A 73 3.53 2.73 -9.84
C THR A 73 4.25 3.72 -10.77
N ASN A 74 3.60 4.83 -11.13
CA ASN A 74 4.21 5.83 -12.02
C ASN A 74 5.44 6.50 -11.39
N ILE A 75 5.38 6.82 -10.09
CA ILE A 75 6.51 7.39 -9.35
C ILE A 75 7.68 6.41 -9.34
N LEU A 76 7.44 5.13 -9.07
CA LEU A 76 8.53 4.13 -9.06
C LEU A 76 9.11 3.88 -10.44
N LEU A 77 8.30 3.96 -11.50
CA LEU A 77 8.83 3.93 -12.87
C LEU A 77 9.74 5.12 -13.15
N GLN A 78 9.34 6.31 -12.71
CA GLN A 78 10.10 7.55 -12.87
C GLN A 78 11.39 7.57 -12.05
N LEU A 79 11.36 7.11 -10.80
CA LEU A 79 12.54 7.03 -9.93
C LEU A 79 13.59 6.04 -10.43
N ASN A 80 13.16 5.00 -11.15
CA ASN A 80 14.05 4.02 -11.78
C ASN A 80 14.40 4.35 -13.23
N ASP A 81 13.92 5.48 -13.77
CA ASP A 81 14.27 5.95 -15.10
C ASP A 81 15.54 6.81 -15.02
N GLN A 82 16.66 6.23 -15.47
CA GLN A 82 17.99 6.87 -15.43
C GLN A 82 18.00 8.21 -16.20
N PHE A 83 17.22 8.34 -17.27
CA PHE A 83 17.10 9.56 -18.07
C PHE A 83 16.30 10.68 -17.36
N LEU A 84 15.44 10.34 -16.39
CA LEU A 84 14.69 11.35 -15.64
C LEU A 84 15.54 11.99 -14.54
N LEU A 85 16.50 11.24 -13.97
CA LEU A 85 17.49 11.76 -13.02
C LEU A 85 18.43 12.77 -13.71
N GLU A 86 18.84 12.49 -14.95
CA GLU A 86 19.54 13.44 -15.82
C GLU A 86 18.67 14.67 -16.15
N GLN A 87 17.33 14.53 -16.20
CA GLN A 87 16.42 15.64 -16.47
C GLN A 87 16.18 16.57 -15.27
N ILE A 88 16.54 16.19 -14.05
CA ILE A 88 16.41 17.04 -12.84
C ILE A 88 17.74 17.70 -12.45
N LEU A 89 18.81 17.41 -13.18
CA LEU A 89 20.14 18.02 -13.04
C LEU A 89 20.36 19.01 -14.19
N ASP A 90 21.19 20.04 -13.98
CA ASP A 90 21.68 20.93 -15.03
C ASP A 90 22.94 20.38 -15.73
N ASP A 91 23.40 21.05 -16.78
CA ASP A 91 24.54 20.62 -17.60
C ASP A 91 25.88 20.55 -16.82
N GLN A 92 25.91 21.05 -15.58
CA GLN A 92 27.07 20.97 -14.68
C GLN A 92 26.87 19.98 -13.52
N GLY A 93 25.77 19.21 -13.52
CA GLY A 93 25.48 18.18 -12.53
C GLY A 93 24.80 18.70 -11.24
N TYR A 94 24.33 19.95 -11.22
CA TYR A 94 23.62 20.51 -10.07
C TYR A 94 22.12 20.23 -10.14
N LEU A 95 21.47 20.02 -8.99
CA LEU A 95 20.01 19.88 -8.98
C LEU A 95 19.34 21.17 -9.45
N LEU A 96 18.48 21.06 -10.47
CA LEU A 96 17.71 22.17 -11.01
C LEU A 96 16.96 22.90 -9.88
N SER A 97 16.86 24.22 -9.97
CA SER A 97 16.14 24.99 -8.96
C SER A 97 14.66 24.60 -8.94
N LYS A 98 13.98 24.82 -7.81
CA LYS A 98 12.53 24.59 -7.66
C LYS A 98 11.72 25.22 -8.80
N ARG A 99 12.14 26.38 -9.32
CA ARG A 99 11.49 27.09 -10.44
C ARG A 99 11.73 26.40 -11.77
N ASP A 100 12.94 25.90 -12.01
CA ASP A 100 13.32 25.23 -13.26
C ASP A 100 12.63 23.86 -13.38
N ILE A 101 12.57 23.10 -12.28
CA ILE A 101 11.80 21.86 -12.18
C ILE A 101 10.30 22.16 -12.38
N ARG A 102 9.79 23.23 -11.78
CA ARG A 102 8.39 23.64 -11.95
C ARG A 102 8.06 23.98 -13.40
N ALA A 103 8.94 24.70 -14.09
CA ALA A 103 8.75 25.08 -15.48
C ALA A 103 8.89 23.87 -16.42
N LYS A 104 9.90 23.02 -16.19
CA LYS A 104 10.18 21.82 -17.00
C LYS A 104 9.09 20.77 -16.90
N PHE A 105 8.51 20.57 -15.71
CA PHE A 105 7.48 19.55 -15.46
C PHE A 105 6.07 20.11 -15.27
N ASN A 106 5.87 21.42 -15.49
CA ASN A 106 4.59 22.14 -15.35
C ASN A 106 3.86 21.87 -14.02
N LEU A 107 4.59 21.97 -12.90
CA LEU A 107 4.08 21.62 -11.56
C LEU A 107 3.44 22.80 -10.82
N ALA A 108 2.53 22.52 -9.89
CA ALA A 108 1.94 23.52 -8.99
C ALA A 108 2.87 23.84 -7.80
N SER A 109 2.98 25.12 -7.42
CA SER A 109 4.01 25.66 -6.50
C SER A 109 4.14 24.96 -5.15
N HIS A 110 3.04 24.43 -4.60
CA HIS A 110 3.00 23.74 -3.30
C HIS A 110 3.44 22.27 -3.38
N VAL A 111 3.25 21.62 -4.54
CA VAL A 111 3.66 20.22 -4.79
C VAL A 111 5.17 20.16 -4.98
N THR A 112 5.74 21.12 -5.71
CA THR A 112 7.18 21.23 -5.90
C THR A 112 7.91 21.45 -4.58
N LEU A 113 7.33 22.17 -3.62
CA LEU A 113 7.92 22.46 -2.30
C LEU A 113 8.11 21.20 -1.43
N LYS A 114 7.07 20.36 -1.32
CA LYS A 114 7.12 19.13 -0.51
C LYS A 114 8.00 18.07 -1.15
N TRP A 115 7.93 17.94 -2.48
CA TRP A 115 8.73 16.96 -3.22
C TRP A 115 10.21 17.33 -3.23
N TYR A 116 10.55 18.61 -3.48
CA TYR A 116 11.94 19.08 -3.53
C TYR A 116 12.65 18.95 -2.17
N ASN A 117 12.00 19.35 -1.07
CA ASN A 117 12.59 19.23 0.27
C ASN A 117 12.78 17.76 0.70
N SER A 118 11.86 16.88 0.31
CA SER A 118 11.99 15.44 0.58
C SER A 118 13.10 14.81 -0.25
N LEU A 119 13.24 15.20 -1.52
CA LEU A 119 14.33 14.74 -2.41
C LEU A 119 15.70 15.15 -1.88
N ILE A 120 15.86 16.41 -1.48
CA ILE A 120 17.11 16.95 -0.92
C ILE A 120 17.48 16.30 0.40
N ASN A 121 16.51 16.13 1.31
CA ASN A 121 16.76 15.45 2.57
C ASN A 121 17.17 13.99 2.34
N ASN A 122 16.57 13.30 1.37
CA ASN A 122 16.96 11.92 1.04
C ASN A 122 18.32 11.81 0.37
N LEU A 123 18.68 12.74 -0.52
CA LEU A 123 20.01 12.77 -1.16
C LEU A 123 21.13 13.10 -0.16
N ASN A 124 20.87 14.02 0.79
CA ASN A 124 21.84 14.39 1.83
C ASN A 124 22.01 13.33 2.91
N ASN A 125 20.97 12.53 3.19
CA ASN A 125 21.02 11.48 4.20
C ASN A 125 21.51 10.12 3.64
N ASN A 126 21.69 10.00 2.32
CA ASN A 126 22.13 8.77 1.67
C ASN A 126 23.55 8.94 1.08
N THR A 127 24.55 8.56 1.86
CA THR A 127 25.98 8.69 1.54
C THR A 127 26.37 7.99 0.24
N GLU A 128 25.67 6.92 -0.15
CA GLU A 128 26.00 6.14 -1.33
C GLU A 128 25.41 6.74 -2.61
N ALA A 129 24.23 7.35 -2.52
CA ALA A 129 23.68 8.15 -3.61
C ALA A 129 24.58 9.36 -3.92
N LEU A 130 25.09 10.03 -2.89
CA LEU A 130 26.02 11.15 -3.03
C LEU A 130 27.37 10.71 -3.62
N ARG A 131 27.89 9.54 -3.21
CA ARG A 131 29.14 8.95 -3.76
C ARG A 131 29.02 8.63 -5.25
N LEU A 132 27.89 8.08 -5.69
CA LEU A 132 27.64 7.76 -7.11
C LEU A 132 27.48 9.03 -7.96
N LEU A 133 26.87 10.08 -7.41
CA LEU A 133 26.74 11.38 -8.06
C LEU A 133 28.11 12.05 -8.22
N ASN A 134 28.93 12.01 -7.17
CA ASN A 134 30.33 12.46 -7.20
C ASN A 134 31.17 11.69 -8.22
N GLN A 135 31.01 10.37 -8.33
CA GLN A 135 31.70 9.54 -9.32
C GLN A 135 31.26 9.81 -10.77
N ALA A 136 29.97 10.02 -11.02
CA ALA A 136 29.44 10.22 -12.37
C ALA A 136 29.91 11.54 -13.00
N TYR A 137 30.13 12.57 -12.18
CA TYR A 137 30.46 13.92 -12.65
C TYR A 137 31.89 14.38 -12.30
N GLY A 138 32.69 13.55 -11.63
CA GLY A 138 34.08 13.85 -11.29
C GLY A 138 34.25 14.97 -10.26
N GLN A 139 33.28 15.16 -9.38
CA GLN A 139 33.28 16.21 -8.35
C GLN A 139 33.17 15.59 -6.95
N GLN A 140 33.53 16.34 -5.90
CA GLN A 140 33.44 15.88 -4.50
C GLN A 140 32.54 16.83 -3.70
N PHE A 141 31.27 16.49 -3.59
CA PHE A 141 30.30 17.18 -2.75
C PHE A 141 30.09 16.45 -1.41
N ASP A 142 30.12 17.19 -0.29
CA ASP A 142 29.80 16.69 1.06
C ASP A 142 28.29 16.66 1.35
N LEU A 143 27.51 17.46 0.63
CA LEU A 143 26.04 17.52 0.63
C LEU A 143 25.54 17.77 -0.80
N ALA A 144 24.33 17.32 -1.13
CA ALA A 144 23.69 17.52 -2.43
C ALA A 144 23.66 19.02 -2.78
N PRO A 145 24.30 19.43 -3.89
CA PRO A 145 24.55 20.84 -4.15
C PRO A 145 23.26 21.49 -4.67
N LEU A 146 22.72 22.40 -3.87
CA LEU A 146 21.53 23.19 -4.16
C LEU A 146 21.90 24.49 -4.88
N LYS A 147 21.15 24.85 -5.93
CA LYS A 147 21.20 26.19 -6.52
C LYS A 147 20.47 27.19 -5.60
N SER A 148 21.15 27.71 -4.58
CA SER A 148 20.63 28.80 -3.74
C SER A 148 20.97 30.15 -4.36
N ASN A 149 19.96 30.99 -4.61
CA ASN A 149 20.19 32.38 -5.03
C ASN A 149 20.31 33.25 -3.77
N PRO A 150 21.35 34.10 -3.65
CA PRO A 150 21.58 34.92 -2.46
C PRO A 150 20.56 36.07 -2.33
N PHE A 151 20.20 36.46 -1.10
CA PHE A 151 19.32 37.60 -0.82
C PHE A 151 20.11 38.80 -0.31
N ILE A 152 19.79 39.98 -0.81
CA ILE A 152 20.31 41.26 -0.32
C ILE A 152 19.15 42.08 0.17
N GLY A 153 19.26 42.70 1.34
CA GLY A 153 18.18 43.56 1.79
C GLY A 153 18.48 44.43 2.98
N THR A 154 17.49 45.19 3.42
CA THR A 154 17.57 46.03 4.63
C THR A 154 16.49 45.60 5.62
N PRO A 155 16.79 45.52 6.93
CA PRO A 155 15.76 45.19 7.92
C PRO A 155 14.60 46.19 7.85
N VAL A 156 13.37 45.70 7.97
CA VAL A 156 12.18 46.56 8.03
C VAL A 156 12.27 47.48 9.27
N LYS A 157 11.86 48.75 9.15
CA LYS A 157 11.92 49.74 10.24
C LYS A 157 11.26 49.21 11.53
N ARG A 158 11.97 49.32 12.67
CA ARG A 158 11.57 48.81 14.02
C ARG A 158 11.58 47.28 14.15
N THR A 159 12.45 46.60 13.40
CA THR A 159 12.75 45.18 13.64
C THR A 159 13.36 45.00 15.03
N ASN A 160 12.79 44.09 15.82
CA ASN A 160 13.30 43.74 17.14
C ASN A 160 14.26 42.56 16.99
N PHE A 161 15.56 42.77 17.14
CA PHE A 161 16.59 41.75 16.87
C PHE A 161 16.70 40.66 17.96
N ASN A 162 15.72 40.57 18.87
CA ASN A 162 15.67 39.54 19.91
C ASN A 162 14.93 38.26 19.45
N ASP A 163 14.32 38.26 18.27
CA ASP A 163 13.66 37.08 17.69
C ASP A 163 14.62 36.25 16.81
N VAL A 164 14.41 34.93 16.75
CA VAL A 164 15.22 33.97 15.94
C VAL A 164 15.13 34.27 14.44
N THR A 165 14.10 35.02 14.00
CA THR A 165 13.90 35.47 12.62
C THR A 165 13.43 36.93 12.54
N PHE A 166 13.73 37.62 11.44
CA PHE A 166 13.32 39.00 11.18
C PHE A 166 12.99 39.23 9.71
N ASP A 167 12.20 40.27 9.40
CA ASP A 167 11.83 40.63 8.03
C ASP A 167 12.85 41.58 7.37
N LEU A 168 13.22 41.23 6.15
CA LEU A 168 14.21 41.91 5.31
C LEU A 168 13.53 42.47 4.05
N GLU A 169 13.54 43.79 3.85
CA GLU A 169 13.18 44.42 2.58
C GLU A 169 14.19 43.97 1.52
N HIS A 170 13.77 43.20 0.52
CA HIS A 170 14.67 42.56 -0.45
C HIS A 170 15.00 43.47 -1.65
N TYR A 171 16.24 43.40 -2.11
CA TYR A 171 16.81 44.16 -3.22
C TYR A 171 17.52 43.20 -4.19
N ASN A 172 17.36 43.47 -5.48
CA ASN A 172 18.10 42.80 -6.55
C ASN A 172 19.37 43.58 -6.88
N ILE A 173 20.43 42.89 -7.29
CA ILE A 173 21.63 43.52 -7.87
C ILE A 173 21.40 43.70 -9.36
N ASN A 174 21.50 44.94 -9.83
CA ASN A 174 21.31 45.25 -11.24
C ASN A 174 22.63 45.26 -12.02
N SER A 175 23.74 45.71 -11.40
CA SER A 175 25.08 45.71 -12.00
C SER A 175 26.22 46.05 -11.02
N HIS A 176 27.44 45.64 -11.38
CA HIS A 176 28.70 46.01 -10.70
C HIS A 176 29.49 47.02 -11.55
N ILE A 177 29.93 48.13 -10.97
CA ILE A 177 30.87 49.07 -11.62
C ILE A 177 32.02 49.31 -10.63
N GLY A 178 33.17 48.66 -10.86
CA GLY A 178 34.32 48.70 -9.94
C GLY A 178 33.94 48.20 -8.53
N ASN A 179 34.32 48.95 -7.49
CA ASN A 179 34.02 48.62 -6.09
C ASN A 179 32.60 49.01 -5.63
N HIS A 180 31.70 49.39 -6.55
CA HIS A 180 30.34 49.84 -6.22
C HIS A 180 29.25 48.94 -6.83
N MET A 181 28.32 48.48 -5.98
CA MET A 181 27.13 47.70 -6.37
C MET A 181 25.90 48.59 -6.58
N LYS A 182 25.23 48.46 -7.73
CA LYS A 182 23.90 49.06 -7.95
C LYS A 182 22.81 48.07 -7.58
N ILE A 183 22.00 48.42 -6.58
CA ILE A 183 20.85 47.64 -6.12
C ILE A 183 19.52 48.34 -6.39
N GLN A 184 18.46 47.58 -6.68
CA GLN A 184 17.09 48.05 -6.83
C GLN A 184 16.14 47.23 -5.97
N ARG A 185 15.07 47.84 -5.45
CA ARG A 185 14.06 47.13 -4.66
C ARG A 185 13.44 46.01 -5.48
N CYS A 186 13.33 44.84 -4.86
CA CYS A 186 12.70 43.69 -5.48
C CYS A 186 11.18 43.89 -5.48
N GLU A 187 10.55 43.79 -6.64
CA GLU A 187 9.09 43.90 -6.81
C GLU A 187 8.36 42.56 -6.54
N GLY A 188 9.11 41.48 -6.27
CA GLY A 188 8.62 40.15 -5.92
C GLY A 188 9.59 39.03 -6.33
N CYS A 189 9.93 38.14 -5.41
CA CYS A 189 10.77 36.95 -5.66
C CYS A 189 10.22 35.68 -4.97
N ASP A 190 10.82 34.53 -5.25
CA ASP A 190 10.38 33.21 -4.78
C ASP A 190 10.39 33.05 -3.24
N ASN A 191 11.03 33.96 -2.51
CA ASN A 191 11.15 33.95 -1.05
C ASN A 191 10.39 35.10 -0.37
N THR A 192 9.54 35.81 -1.13
CA THR A 192 8.72 36.90 -0.59
C THR A 192 7.78 36.35 0.48
N THR A 193 7.92 36.82 1.71
CA THR A 193 7.04 36.48 2.85
C THR A 193 5.96 37.52 3.05
N SER A 194 6.23 38.79 2.75
CA SER A 194 5.24 39.86 2.75
C SER A 194 5.58 40.94 1.73
N PHE A 195 4.62 41.83 1.44
CA PHE A 195 4.86 42.99 0.57
C PHE A 195 4.68 44.28 1.36
N PHE A 196 5.49 45.30 1.06
CA PHE A 196 5.35 46.64 1.64
C PHE A 196 5.19 47.70 0.56
N SER A 197 4.45 48.76 0.90
CA SER A 197 4.32 49.95 0.07
C SER A 197 4.90 51.15 0.84
N PRO A 198 5.86 51.91 0.28
CA PRO A 198 6.45 53.04 1.00
C PRO A 198 5.41 54.15 1.20
N SER A 199 5.39 54.74 2.41
CA SER A 199 4.32 55.64 2.88
C SER A 199 4.21 57.01 2.19
N ARG A 200 4.97 57.28 1.12
CA ARG A 200 4.83 58.48 0.27
C ARG A 200 5.23 58.16 -1.18
N PRO A 201 4.27 57.87 -2.09
CA PRO A 201 4.56 57.92 -3.53
C PRO A 201 4.71 59.39 -3.98
N TYR A 202 5.65 59.67 -4.88
CA TYR A 202 5.70 60.96 -5.58
C TYR A 202 4.42 61.11 -6.43
N HIS A 203 3.93 62.34 -6.57
CA HIS A 203 2.59 62.70 -7.06
C HIS A 203 2.13 62.14 -8.44
N HIS A 204 2.94 61.34 -9.13
CA HIS A 204 2.62 60.72 -10.43
C HIS A 204 3.08 59.25 -10.60
N GLN A 205 3.17 58.43 -9.54
CA GLN A 205 3.42 56.99 -9.68
C GLN A 205 2.38 56.13 -8.94
N GLN A 206 1.94 55.04 -9.58
CA GLN A 206 1.11 54.01 -8.96
C GLN A 206 1.82 53.42 -7.71
N PRO A 207 1.08 52.99 -6.67
CA PRO A 207 1.70 52.38 -5.50
C PRO A 207 2.39 51.07 -5.90
N ALA A 208 3.72 51.07 -5.92
CA ALA A 208 4.52 49.87 -6.13
C ALA A 208 4.69 49.10 -4.81
N SER A 209 4.33 47.81 -4.83
CA SER A 209 4.53 46.88 -3.72
C SER A 209 5.89 46.19 -3.85
N TYR A 210 6.72 46.25 -2.81
CA TYR A 210 8.06 45.69 -2.78
C TYR A 210 8.16 44.49 -1.82
N CYS A 211 9.09 43.58 -2.09
CA CYS A 211 9.27 42.30 -1.41
C CYS A 211 9.92 42.45 -0.03
N ASN A 212 9.34 41.77 0.96
CA ASN A 212 9.98 41.42 2.23
C ASN A 212 10.22 39.91 2.28
N ILE A 213 11.32 39.49 2.90
CA ILE A 213 11.70 38.09 3.13
C ILE A 213 11.95 37.89 4.63
N ASN A 214 11.35 36.87 5.24
CA ASN A 214 11.66 36.49 6.61
C ASN A 214 12.95 35.65 6.62
N VAL A 215 13.95 36.08 7.38
CA VAL A 215 15.27 35.45 7.44
C VAL A 215 15.67 35.16 8.89
N SER A 216 16.42 34.09 9.12
CA SER A 216 16.96 33.78 10.45
C SER A 216 18.27 34.52 10.72
N PHE A 217 18.45 34.98 11.96
CA PHE A 217 19.67 35.65 12.41
C PHE A 217 20.92 34.77 12.23
N ASN A 218 20.82 33.47 12.48
CA ASN A 218 21.97 32.55 12.44
C ASN A 218 22.56 32.34 11.04
N ASN A 219 21.79 32.61 9.98
CA ASN A 219 22.21 32.44 8.59
C ASN A 219 22.38 33.78 7.86
N THR A 220 22.49 34.90 8.60
CA THR A 220 22.69 36.25 8.05
C THR A 220 23.97 36.89 8.57
N ALA A 221 24.81 37.39 7.67
CA ALA A 221 25.99 38.20 7.93
C ALA A 221 25.73 39.67 7.52
N VAL A 222 26.43 40.62 8.13
CA VAL A 222 26.21 42.06 7.91
C VAL A 222 27.32 42.68 7.09
N LEU A 223 26.98 43.31 5.97
CA LEU A 223 27.89 44.19 5.22
C LEU A 223 27.72 45.64 5.67
N TYR A 224 28.84 46.28 6.03
CA TYR A 224 28.93 47.71 6.28
C TYR A 224 29.27 48.43 4.97
N THR A 225 28.35 49.28 4.51
CA THR A 225 28.67 50.22 3.42
C THR A 225 29.40 51.44 4.02
N GLY A 226 30.63 51.68 3.55
CA GLY A 226 31.50 52.73 4.08
C GLY A 226 30.90 54.14 4.03
N THR A 227 31.32 54.98 4.97
CA THR A 227 30.86 56.36 5.16
C THR A 227 31.24 57.24 3.96
N THR A 228 30.27 57.90 3.33
CA THR A 228 30.57 59.14 2.60
C THR A 228 30.84 60.24 3.63
N SER A 229 31.88 61.03 3.38
CA SER A 229 32.30 62.15 4.23
C SER A 229 31.23 63.25 4.29
N LYS A 230 30.25 63.07 5.18
CA LYS A 230 29.38 64.05 5.87
C LYS A 230 28.04 63.38 6.22
N GLY A 231 27.85 63.06 7.49
CA GLY A 231 26.56 62.69 8.07
C GLY A 231 26.38 61.20 8.35
N SER A 232 26.30 60.87 9.64
CA SER A 232 26.08 59.55 10.23
C SER A 232 24.78 58.89 9.75
N ASN A 233 24.84 58.10 8.68
CA ASN A 233 23.83 57.09 8.34
C ASN A 233 24.49 55.91 7.62
N SER A 234 25.22 55.08 8.36
CA SER A 234 25.66 53.77 7.87
C SER A 234 24.44 52.88 7.61
N ARG A 235 24.22 52.47 6.36
CA ARG A 235 23.20 51.44 6.04
C ARG A 235 23.82 50.07 6.24
N ILE A 236 23.31 49.37 7.24
CA ILE A 236 23.57 47.96 7.53
C ILE A 236 22.79 47.14 6.50
N ILE A 237 23.49 46.29 5.74
CA ILE A 237 22.86 45.37 4.77
C ILE A 237 23.12 43.94 5.27
N PRO A 238 22.11 43.26 5.85
CA PRO A 238 22.18 41.82 6.09
C PRO A 238 22.19 41.06 4.77
N VAL A 239 23.02 40.04 4.69
CA VAL A 239 23.25 39.16 3.54
C VAL A 239 23.35 37.72 4.08
N ASN A 240 23.03 36.70 3.30
CA ASN A 240 23.23 35.32 3.76
C ASN A 240 24.73 34.99 3.98
N LEU A 241 25.06 34.15 4.98
CA LEU A 241 26.42 33.79 5.37
C LEU A 241 27.28 33.22 4.22
N ASP A 242 26.70 32.39 3.35
CA ASP A 242 27.41 31.82 2.20
C ASP A 242 27.76 32.91 1.17
N THR A 243 26.93 33.94 1.07
CA THR A 243 27.16 35.09 0.20
C THR A 243 28.21 36.02 0.78
N TYR A 244 28.21 36.22 2.11
CA TYR A 244 29.28 36.93 2.78
C TYR A 244 30.61 36.23 2.56
N ASN A 245 30.67 34.90 2.69
CA ASN A 245 31.88 34.13 2.42
C ASN A 245 32.33 34.23 0.95
N ASN A 246 31.39 34.23 -0.01
CA ASN A 246 31.71 34.41 -1.44
C ASN A 246 32.12 35.84 -1.82
N VAL A 247 31.49 36.86 -1.24
CA VAL A 247 31.88 38.26 -1.46
C VAL A 247 33.20 38.57 -0.75
N LEU A 248 33.38 38.06 0.46
CA LEU A 248 34.63 38.14 1.21
C LEU A 248 35.74 37.39 0.48
N SER A 249 35.51 36.20 -0.07
CA SER A 249 36.51 35.49 -0.87
C SER A 249 36.84 36.22 -2.16
N THR A 250 35.87 36.89 -2.80
CA THR A 250 36.12 37.71 -4.00
C THR A 250 36.90 38.99 -3.66
N ILE A 251 36.58 39.65 -2.54
CA ILE A 251 37.31 40.83 -2.03
C ILE A 251 38.72 40.42 -1.56
N LEU A 252 38.84 39.28 -0.87
CA LEU A 252 40.11 38.72 -0.43
C LEU A 252 40.95 38.25 -1.61
N MET A 253 40.37 37.69 -2.68
CA MET A 253 41.10 37.38 -3.91
C MET A 253 41.58 38.64 -4.64
N GLN A 254 40.82 39.74 -4.59
CA GLN A 254 41.28 41.05 -5.09
C GLN A 254 42.37 41.67 -4.20
N GLN A 255 42.36 41.41 -2.88
CA GLN A 255 43.39 41.86 -1.93
C GLN A 255 44.64 40.94 -1.91
N GLN A 256 44.49 39.65 -2.16
CA GLN A 256 45.57 38.65 -2.19
C GLN A 256 46.43 38.75 -3.45
N ASN A 257 45.95 39.40 -4.51
CA ASN A 257 46.82 39.85 -5.61
C ASN A 257 47.81 40.97 -5.19
N ILE A 258 47.76 41.45 -3.94
CA ILE A 258 48.71 42.44 -3.38
C ILE A 258 49.62 41.82 -2.29
N GLN A 259 49.32 40.63 -1.76
CA GLN A 259 50.12 39.97 -0.72
C GLN A 259 50.28 38.47 -0.98
N SER A 260 50.82 38.11 -2.14
CA SER A 260 51.42 36.79 -2.33
C SER A 260 52.81 36.79 -1.69
N GLN A 261 52.92 36.30 -0.44
CA GLN A 261 54.10 35.61 0.07
C GLN A 261 53.88 35.09 1.50
N SER A 262 54.25 33.81 1.72
CA SER A 262 54.50 33.12 3.00
C SER A 262 53.25 32.66 3.80
N ILE A 263 53.11 31.47 4.39
CA ILE A 263 53.98 30.31 4.69
C ILE A 263 53.05 29.15 5.14
N ASP A 264 53.39 27.90 4.83
CA ASP A 264 52.90 26.66 5.47
C ASP A 264 53.24 26.62 6.98
N GLN A 265 52.33 26.16 7.86
CA GLN A 265 52.65 25.27 9.01
C GLN A 265 51.50 25.15 10.04
N PHE A 266 51.49 23.98 10.68
CA PHE A 266 50.91 23.59 11.98
C PHE A 266 49.63 22.72 12.01
N ILE A 267 49.94 21.42 12.09
CA ILE A 267 49.24 20.32 12.76
C ILE A 267 48.94 20.68 14.23
N GLY A 268 47.80 20.22 14.74
CA GLY A 268 47.50 20.12 16.18
C GLY A 268 46.40 19.09 16.46
N ASN A 269 46.82 17.93 16.99
CA ASN A 269 45.97 16.88 17.58
C ASN A 269 45.28 17.38 18.86
N ASP A 270 44.07 16.87 19.18
CA ASP A 270 43.84 16.12 20.42
C ASP A 270 42.42 15.47 20.52
N PRO A 271 42.24 14.47 21.39
CA PRO A 271 41.32 13.34 21.23
C PRO A 271 40.21 13.30 22.29
N CYS A 272 38.99 12.85 21.94
CA CYS A 272 38.10 12.16 22.88
C CYS A 272 36.86 11.56 22.18
N SER A 273 36.95 10.31 21.74
CA SER A 273 35.76 9.48 21.42
C SER A 273 36.12 7.99 21.34
N SER A 274 36.50 7.41 22.48
CA SER A 274 36.19 6.02 22.82
C SER A 274 34.88 6.06 23.65
N SER A 275 33.87 5.21 23.52
CA SER A 275 33.78 3.88 22.93
C SER A 275 32.30 3.53 22.77
N LEU A 276 31.86 3.26 21.53
CA LEU A 276 30.95 2.14 21.26
C LEU A 276 31.70 1.30 20.24
N ALA A 277 32.40 0.30 20.77
CA ALA A 277 33.18 -0.64 19.99
C ALA A 277 32.26 -1.32 18.97
N LEU A 278 32.37 -0.90 17.72
CA LEU A 278 32.11 -1.75 16.57
C LEU A 278 32.95 -3.01 16.79
N THR A 279 32.29 -4.13 17.07
CA THR A 279 32.89 -5.44 16.87
C THR A 279 33.22 -5.52 15.39
N ASN A 280 34.48 -5.26 15.06
CA ASN A 280 35.09 -5.60 13.79
C ASN A 280 34.99 -7.12 13.61
N ASN A 281 33.89 -7.58 13.03
CA ASN A 281 33.82 -8.89 12.39
C ASN A 281 34.58 -8.82 11.07
N ASN A 282 35.91 -8.66 11.13
CA ASN A 282 36.76 -8.88 9.98
C ASN A 282 36.94 -10.40 9.79
N ASN A 283 35.86 -11.09 9.41
CA ASN A 283 35.98 -12.39 8.76
C ASN A 283 36.55 -12.11 7.36
N PRO A 284 37.74 -12.63 6.99
CA PRO A 284 38.31 -12.41 5.65
C PRO A 284 37.43 -12.95 4.51
N LEU A 285 36.48 -13.85 4.82
CA LEU A 285 35.43 -14.28 3.88
C LEU A 285 34.45 -13.15 3.52
N SER A 286 34.11 -12.27 4.47
CA SER A 286 33.07 -11.24 4.28
C SER A 286 33.41 -10.16 3.25
N SER A 287 34.70 -10.01 2.91
CA SER A 287 35.17 -9.07 1.90
C SER A 287 35.12 -9.61 0.46
N ASP A 288 34.81 -10.91 0.26
CA ASP A 288 34.66 -11.44 -1.09
C ASP A 288 33.41 -10.86 -1.77
N PRO A 289 33.48 -10.44 -3.04
CA PRO A 289 32.34 -9.90 -3.78
C PRO A 289 31.09 -10.79 -3.76
N PHE A 290 31.23 -12.10 -3.59
CA PHE A 290 30.11 -13.03 -3.44
C PHE A 290 29.25 -12.70 -2.21
N PHE A 291 29.88 -12.48 -1.04
CA PHE A 291 29.17 -12.27 0.22
C PHE A 291 28.58 -10.86 0.36
N HIS A 292 28.87 -9.93 -0.55
CA HIS A 292 28.13 -8.67 -0.62
C HIS A 292 26.64 -8.88 -0.95
N ASN A 293 26.30 -10.00 -1.59
CA ASN A 293 24.93 -10.27 -2.03
C ASN A 293 24.15 -11.19 -1.08
N PHE A 294 24.82 -11.79 -0.08
CA PHE A 294 24.22 -12.77 0.82
C PHE A 294 24.42 -12.40 2.29
N GLU A 295 23.51 -12.90 3.13
CA GLU A 295 23.80 -12.99 4.55
C GLU A 295 24.80 -14.11 4.81
N LEU A 296 25.90 -13.78 5.49
CA LEU A 296 26.92 -14.75 5.84
C LEU A 296 26.35 -15.76 6.84
N ASN A 297 26.16 -16.98 6.37
CA ASN A 297 25.74 -18.14 7.15
C ASN A 297 26.22 -19.45 6.49
N ALA A 298 25.98 -20.58 7.15
CA ALA A 298 26.42 -21.90 6.69
C ALA A 298 25.98 -22.22 5.24
N LYS A 299 24.76 -21.81 4.83
CA LYS A 299 24.27 -22.05 3.46
C LYS A 299 24.92 -21.15 2.43
N SER A 300 25.19 -19.89 2.77
CA SER A 300 25.95 -19.01 1.88
C SER A 300 27.41 -19.49 1.70
N GLU A 301 28.02 -20.02 2.76
CA GLU A 301 29.37 -20.60 2.72
C GLU A 301 29.41 -21.88 1.88
N GLU A 302 28.44 -22.78 2.08
CA GLU A 302 28.27 -24.00 1.27
C GLU A 302 28.15 -23.65 -0.22
N LEU A 303 27.31 -22.65 -0.56
CA LEU A 303 27.12 -22.20 -1.93
C LEU A 303 28.40 -21.56 -2.52
N PHE A 304 29.15 -20.80 -1.72
CA PHE A 304 30.44 -20.21 -2.12
C PHE A 304 31.51 -21.28 -2.39
N ILE A 305 31.58 -22.32 -1.55
CA ILE A 305 32.48 -23.45 -1.74
C ILE A 305 32.17 -24.14 -3.07
N ILE A 306 30.90 -24.46 -3.33
CA ILE A 306 30.47 -25.05 -4.60
C ILE A 306 30.85 -24.16 -5.78
N GLN A 307 30.57 -22.85 -5.71
CA GLN A 307 30.95 -21.90 -6.78
C GLN A 307 32.45 -21.92 -7.08
N ASN A 308 33.30 -21.94 -6.05
CA ASN A 308 34.76 -21.97 -6.23
C ASN A 308 35.24 -23.26 -6.89
N HIS A 309 34.66 -24.41 -6.52
CA HIS A 309 34.97 -25.69 -7.17
C HIS A 309 34.53 -25.74 -8.63
N LEU A 310 33.43 -25.07 -8.98
CA LEU A 310 32.90 -25.06 -10.35
C LEU A 310 33.55 -23.99 -11.25
N LYS A 311 34.41 -23.12 -10.72
CA LYS A 311 34.96 -21.95 -11.40
C LYS A 311 35.70 -22.26 -12.71
N THR A 312 36.33 -23.43 -12.83
CA THR A 312 37.12 -23.84 -14.00
C THR A 312 36.31 -24.61 -15.05
N TYR A 313 35.08 -25.00 -14.74
CA TYR A 313 34.25 -25.79 -15.67
C TYR A 313 33.63 -24.89 -16.73
N SER A 314 33.71 -25.29 -17.99
CA SER A 314 33.09 -24.62 -19.13
C SER A 314 31.72 -25.19 -19.50
N SER A 315 31.39 -26.38 -19.00
CA SER A 315 30.10 -27.05 -19.19
C SER A 315 29.64 -27.67 -17.87
N LEU A 316 28.38 -27.47 -17.51
CA LEU A 316 27.77 -27.96 -16.27
C LEU A 316 26.40 -28.59 -16.53
N THR A 317 26.09 -29.65 -15.78
CA THR A 317 24.78 -30.30 -15.83
C THR A 317 24.13 -30.24 -14.45
N PHE A 318 22.94 -29.65 -14.37
CA PHE A 318 22.18 -29.51 -13.13
C PHE A 318 20.85 -30.27 -13.18
N TYR A 319 20.46 -30.84 -12.05
CA TYR A 319 19.07 -31.22 -11.75
C TYR A 319 18.56 -30.28 -10.67
N THR A 320 17.41 -29.65 -10.88
CA THR A 320 16.85 -28.63 -9.97
C THR A 320 15.45 -28.98 -9.57
N ASP A 321 15.12 -28.79 -8.29
CA ASP A 321 13.77 -29.00 -7.79
C ASP A 321 13.45 -28.09 -6.60
N GLY A 322 12.16 -27.97 -6.28
CA GLY A 322 11.66 -27.21 -5.16
C GLY A 322 10.43 -27.86 -4.53
N SER A 323 10.29 -27.71 -3.22
CA SER A 323 9.17 -28.30 -2.47
C SER A 323 8.45 -27.24 -1.64
N LEU A 324 7.13 -27.42 -1.50
CA LEU A 324 6.26 -26.56 -0.70
C LEU A 324 5.30 -27.44 0.10
N ILE A 325 5.29 -27.27 1.42
CA ILE A 325 4.40 -28.00 2.34
C ILE A 325 3.55 -27.04 3.17
N ASN A 326 2.48 -27.56 3.77
CA ASN A 326 1.60 -26.85 4.71
C ASN A 326 1.04 -25.52 4.15
N THR A 327 0.65 -25.53 2.88
CA THR A 327 0.10 -24.34 2.21
C THR A 327 -1.13 -23.80 2.94
N ASN A 328 -1.28 -22.48 2.96
CA ASN A 328 -2.37 -21.76 3.65
C ASN A 328 -2.35 -21.88 5.19
N THR A 329 -1.22 -22.25 5.79
CA THR A 329 -1.04 -22.27 7.25
C THR A 329 0.14 -21.38 7.67
N SER A 330 0.23 -21.05 8.96
CA SER A 330 1.39 -20.36 9.54
C SER A 330 2.67 -21.20 9.53
N PHE A 331 2.57 -22.51 9.30
CA PHE A 331 3.68 -23.46 9.22
C PHE A 331 4.11 -23.75 7.77
N VAL A 332 3.71 -22.89 6.82
CA VAL A 332 4.12 -23.00 5.42
C VAL A 332 5.64 -22.98 5.31
N SER A 333 6.19 -23.96 4.61
CA SER A 333 7.65 -24.09 4.42
C SER A 333 7.95 -24.41 2.98
N MET A 334 9.00 -23.79 2.46
CA MET A 334 9.42 -23.86 1.08
C MET A 334 10.91 -24.14 1.01
N THR A 335 11.31 -25.09 0.16
CA THR A 335 12.71 -25.50 -0.01
C THR A 335 13.07 -25.52 -1.48
N ALA A 336 14.33 -25.26 -1.80
CA ALA A 336 14.85 -25.31 -3.15
C ALA A 336 16.26 -25.89 -3.16
N GLY A 337 16.62 -26.56 -4.25
CA GLY A 337 17.94 -27.13 -4.36
C GLY A 337 18.33 -27.60 -5.75
N PHE A 338 19.61 -27.93 -5.90
CA PHE A 338 20.13 -28.50 -7.12
C PHE A 338 21.16 -29.61 -6.85
N LEU A 339 21.36 -30.46 -7.87
CA LEU A 339 22.47 -31.41 -7.97
C LEU A 339 23.35 -31.02 -9.15
N VAL A 340 24.65 -31.24 -9.02
CA VAL A 340 25.63 -31.11 -10.10
C VAL A 340 26.09 -32.50 -10.52
N ILE A 341 25.91 -32.83 -11.79
CA ILE A 341 26.25 -34.15 -12.34
C ILE A 341 27.50 -34.04 -13.21
N SER A 342 28.47 -34.92 -12.97
CA SER A 342 29.66 -35.05 -13.82
C SER A 342 29.35 -35.78 -15.14
N ASP A 343 30.27 -35.72 -16.09
CA ASP A 343 30.19 -36.47 -17.35
C ASP A 343 30.13 -38.00 -17.14
N SER A 344 30.59 -38.50 -15.98
CA SER A 344 30.48 -39.90 -15.56
C SER A 344 29.12 -40.27 -14.95
N ASN A 345 28.11 -39.40 -15.03
CA ASN A 345 26.79 -39.57 -14.41
C ASN A 345 26.85 -39.82 -12.89
N THR A 346 27.74 -39.11 -12.19
CA THR A 346 27.82 -39.15 -10.72
C THR A 346 27.52 -37.78 -10.12
N ILE A 347 26.84 -37.76 -8.97
CA ILE A 347 26.59 -36.52 -8.23
C ILE A 347 27.93 -36.03 -7.67
N THR A 348 28.33 -34.83 -8.09
CA THR A 348 29.56 -34.18 -7.63
C THR A 348 29.29 -33.26 -6.45
N TYR A 349 28.20 -32.50 -6.52
CA TYR A 349 27.75 -31.59 -5.48
C TYR A 349 26.23 -31.62 -5.39
N SER A 350 25.72 -31.38 -4.19
CA SER A 350 24.31 -31.13 -3.92
C SER A 350 24.19 -29.87 -3.07
N PHE A 351 23.10 -29.14 -3.25
CA PHE A 351 22.78 -27.98 -2.43
C PHE A 351 21.28 -27.92 -2.22
N THR A 352 20.85 -27.75 -0.97
CA THR A 352 19.46 -27.47 -0.61
C THR A 352 19.39 -26.38 0.46
N THR A 353 18.32 -25.59 0.42
CA THR A 353 18.06 -24.56 1.42
C THR A 353 16.57 -24.30 1.54
N THR A 354 16.16 -23.77 2.69
CA THR A 354 14.82 -23.23 2.92
C THR A 354 14.70 -21.83 2.29
N LEU A 355 13.47 -21.36 2.10
CA LEU A 355 13.15 -20.06 1.51
C LEU A 355 12.05 -19.37 2.32
N GLU A 356 12.13 -18.04 2.40
CA GLU A 356 11.13 -17.20 3.06
C GLU A 356 10.46 -16.23 2.10
N ASN A 357 9.34 -15.70 2.60
CA ASN A 357 8.48 -14.72 1.94
C ASN A 357 7.81 -15.25 0.66
N TRP A 358 6.61 -14.77 0.38
CA TRP A 358 5.87 -15.08 -0.86
C TRP A 358 5.80 -16.58 -1.23
N PRO A 359 5.40 -17.48 -0.31
CA PRO A 359 5.49 -18.93 -0.51
C PRO A 359 4.69 -19.41 -1.73
N SER A 360 5.34 -20.14 -2.64
CA SER A 360 4.70 -20.79 -3.79
C SER A 360 5.62 -21.85 -4.41
N SER A 361 5.07 -22.93 -4.98
CA SER A 361 5.87 -23.98 -5.64
C SER A 361 6.76 -23.39 -6.73
N LEU A 362 6.20 -22.49 -7.53
CA LEU A 362 6.95 -21.77 -8.56
C LEU A 362 8.15 -21.01 -7.98
N ARG A 363 8.03 -20.39 -6.81
CA ARG A 363 9.14 -19.66 -6.17
C ARG A 363 10.26 -20.60 -5.75
N ALA A 364 9.93 -21.80 -5.28
CA ALA A 364 10.90 -22.84 -4.95
C ALA A 364 11.68 -23.28 -6.20
N GLU A 365 10.94 -23.67 -7.25
CA GLU A 365 11.50 -24.15 -8.52
C GLU A 365 12.43 -23.13 -9.19
N ILE A 366 12.03 -21.85 -9.24
CA ILE A 366 12.85 -20.79 -9.86
C ILE A 366 14.06 -20.43 -9.00
N SER A 367 13.97 -20.55 -7.67
CA SER A 367 15.09 -20.27 -6.78
C SER A 367 16.18 -21.34 -6.92
N ALA A 368 15.79 -22.60 -7.09
CA ALA A 368 16.72 -23.69 -7.40
C ALA A 368 17.55 -23.40 -8.66
N ILE A 369 16.89 -22.90 -9.71
CA ILE A 369 17.57 -22.48 -10.94
C ILE A 369 18.44 -21.25 -10.68
N LEU A 370 17.95 -20.23 -9.97
CA LEU A 370 18.77 -19.07 -9.61
C LEU A 370 20.07 -19.50 -8.93
N TYR A 371 20.01 -20.44 -7.98
CA TYR A 371 21.19 -20.94 -7.28
C TYR A 371 22.18 -21.67 -8.20
N SER A 372 21.69 -22.49 -9.15
CA SER A 372 22.54 -23.11 -10.18
C SER A 372 23.30 -22.07 -11.03
N LEU A 373 22.65 -20.96 -11.39
CA LEU A 373 23.26 -19.87 -12.15
C LEU A 373 24.26 -19.06 -11.32
N ILE A 374 24.01 -18.91 -10.02
CA ILE A 374 24.92 -18.24 -9.09
C ILE A 374 26.23 -19.01 -8.97
N VAL A 375 26.20 -20.35 -8.86
CA VAL A 375 27.43 -21.16 -8.74
C VAL A 375 28.16 -21.38 -10.07
N SER A 376 27.50 -21.15 -11.20
CA SER A 376 28.09 -21.33 -12.53
C SER A 376 29.17 -20.27 -12.85
N SER A 377 30.21 -20.68 -13.57
CA SER A 377 31.31 -19.82 -14.04
C SER A 377 30.88 -18.92 -15.21
N HIS A 378 31.73 -17.96 -15.60
CA HIS A 378 31.48 -17.10 -16.75
C HIS A 378 31.68 -17.87 -18.07
N ASN A 379 30.88 -17.54 -19.09
CA ASN A 379 30.86 -18.19 -20.41
C ASN A 379 30.57 -19.70 -20.36
N CYS A 380 29.88 -20.16 -19.32
CA CYS A 380 29.56 -21.57 -19.13
C CYS A 380 28.35 -22.00 -19.98
N TYR A 381 28.44 -23.20 -20.55
CA TYR A 381 27.31 -23.92 -21.14
C TYR A 381 26.62 -24.77 -20.06
N ILE A 382 25.31 -24.61 -19.88
CA ILE A 382 24.57 -25.20 -18.77
C ILE A 382 23.38 -26.01 -19.28
N ASP A 383 23.36 -27.31 -18.97
CA ASP A 383 22.17 -28.15 -19.12
C ASP A 383 21.41 -28.19 -17.80
N ILE A 384 20.14 -27.77 -17.79
CA ILE A 384 19.28 -27.79 -16.59
C ILE A 384 18.11 -28.75 -16.80
N PHE A 385 18.01 -29.76 -15.94
CA PHE A 385 16.91 -30.70 -15.85
C PHE A 385 15.92 -30.24 -14.77
N THR A 386 14.67 -30.01 -15.16
CA THR A 386 13.56 -29.60 -14.29
C THR A 386 12.24 -30.13 -14.85
N ASP A 387 11.25 -30.34 -13.98
CA ASP A 387 9.88 -30.71 -14.35
C ASP A 387 8.97 -29.49 -14.62
N SER A 388 9.40 -28.30 -14.20
CA SER A 388 8.62 -27.06 -14.27
C SER A 388 8.59 -26.43 -15.67
N GLN A 389 7.55 -26.76 -16.44
CA GLN A 389 7.34 -26.16 -17.77
C GLN A 389 7.18 -24.64 -17.73
N ASN A 390 6.49 -24.12 -16.70
CA ASN A 390 6.25 -22.68 -16.57
C ASN A 390 7.57 -21.91 -16.42
N THR A 391 8.49 -22.47 -15.64
CA THR A 391 9.81 -21.90 -15.42
C THR A 391 10.65 -21.91 -16.70
N ILE A 392 10.67 -23.03 -17.42
CA ILE A 392 11.35 -23.15 -18.72
C ILE A 392 10.85 -22.07 -19.70
N ASN A 393 9.53 -21.99 -19.91
CA ASN A 393 8.92 -21.06 -20.86
C ASN A 393 9.27 -19.59 -20.52
N MET A 394 9.25 -19.25 -19.23
CA MET A 394 9.52 -17.90 -18.77
C MET A 394 10.99 -17.53 -18.95
N ILE A 395 11.92 -18.40 -18.51
CA ILE A 395 13.36 -18.14 -18.65
C ILE A 395 13.75 -18.06 -20.12
N GLU A 396 13.29 -18.97 -20.97
CA GLU A 396 13.54 -18.87 -22.41
C GLU A 396 13.04 -17.55 -23.02
N THR A 397 11.92 -17.03 -22.54
CA THR A 397 11.40 -15.73 -22.97
C THR A 397 12.27 -14.58 -22.46
N LEU A 398 12.77 -14.67 -21.22
CA LEU A 398 13.63 -13.68 -20.60
C LEU A 398 15.03 -13.66 -21.25
N SER A 399 15.65 -14.83 -21.49
CA SER A 399 16.99 -14.95 -22.08
C SER A 399 17.09 -14.35 -23.48
N ARG A 400 15.97 -14.27 -24.21
CA ARG A 400 15.90 -13.63 -25.54
C ARG A 400 15.91 -12.11 -25.47
N ARG A 401 15.64 -11.50 -24.31
CA ARG A 401 15.62 -10.04 -24.14
C ARG A 401 16.98 -9.57 -23.65
N HIS A 402 17.63 -8.65 -24.36
CA HIS A 402 18.92 -8.10 -23.91
C HIS A 402 18.80 -7.18 -22.68
N PHE A 403 17.65 -6.52 -22.50
CA PHE A 403 17.42 -5.55 -21.43
C PHE A 403 16.01 -5.68 -20.86
N LEU A 404 15.90 -5.49 -19.54
CA LEU A 404 14.62 -5.38 -18.84
C LEU A 404 14.45 -3.95 -18.34
N THR A 405 13.41 -3.28 -18.84
CA THR A 405 13.06 -1.94 -18.36
C THR A 405 12.39 -2.01 -16.98
N PRO A 406 12.41 -0.92 -16.18
CA PRO A 406 11.61 -0.86 -14.95
C PRO A 406 10.12 -1.16 -15.18
N ARG A 407 9.61 -0.81 -16.37
CA ARG A 407 8.23 -1.13 -16.78
C ARG A 407 8.00 -2.63 -16.94
N ASP A 408 8.96 -3.37 -17.49
CA ASP A 408 8.86 -4.83 -17.58
C ASP A 408 8.89 -5.46 -16.19
N PHE A 409 9.77 -4.99 -15.31
CA PHE A 409 9.86 -5.45 -13.92
C PHE A 409 8.53 -5.35 -13.17
N PHE A 410 7.86 -4.19 -13.21
CA PHE A 410 6.58 -4.00 -12.52
C PHE A 410 5.38 -4.68 -13.22
N LYS A 411 5.56 -5.24 -14.42
CA LYS A 411 4.50 -6.00 -15.14
C LYS A 411 4.48 -7.48 -14.76
N PHE A 412 5.61 -8.04 -14.33
CA PHE A 412 5.69 -9.43 -13.88
C PHE A 412 4.63 -9.72 -12.83
N PHE A 413 3.98 -10.88 -12.95
CA PHE A 413 2.87 -11.23 -12.09
C PHE A 413 3.35 -11.47 -10.65
N ASN A 414 4.33 -12.38 -10.50
CA ASN A 414 4.96 -12.78 -9.24
C ASN A 414 6.46 -13.06 -9.45
N ASN A 415 7.22 -13.10 -8.35
CA ASN A 415 8.65 -13.38 -8.27
C ASN A 415 9.51 -12.49 -9.19
N ASN A 416 9.09 -11.24 -9.38
CA ASN A 416 9.72 -10.28 -10.29
C ASN A 416 11.22 -10.06 -9.97
N ILE A 417 11.61 -10.10 -8.69
CA ILE A 417 12.98 -9.97 -8.24
C ILE A 417 13.82 -11.17 -8.67
N ILE A 418 13.34 -12.40 -8.42
CA ILE A 418 14.05 -13.62 -8.83
C ILE A 418 14.20 -13.67 -10.36
N TRP A 419 13.16 -13.32 -11.11
CA TRP A 419 13.23 -13.24 -12.57
C TRP A 419 14.28 -12.23 -13.07
N ASN A 420 14.36 -11.06 -12.43
CA ASN A 420 15.33 -10.03 -12.79
C ASN A 420 16.77 -10.46 -12.43
N ASN A 421 16.96 -11.15 -11.30
CA ASN A 421 18.25 -11.74 -10.92
C ASN A 421 18.70 -12.82 -11.91
N ILE A 422 17.80 -13.73 -12.31
CA ILE A 422 18.09 -14.75 -13.32
C ILE A 422 18.48 -14.10 -14.65
N HIS A 423 17.67 -13.15 -15.14
CA HIS A 423 17.94 -12.41 -16.37
C HIS A 423 19.31 -11.73 -16.33
N HIS A 424 19.60 -11.00 -15.26
CA HIS A 424 20.88 -10.33 -15.09
C HIS A 424 22.06 -11.31 -15.11
N LEU A 425 21.98 -12.40 -14.35
CA LEU A 425 23.08 -13.39 -14.28
C LEU A 425 23.35 -14.05 -15.63
N ILE A 426 22.31 -14.36 -16.41
CA ILE A 426 22.46 -14.95 -17.75
C ILE A 426 23.31 -14.04 -18.65
N HIS A 427 23.03 -12.74 -18.65
CA HIS A 427 23.76 -11.80 -19.50
C HIS A 427 25.10 -11.37 -18.92
N PHE A 428 25.17 -11.09 -17.61
CA PHE A 428 26.40 -10.67 -16.93
C PHE A 428 27.49 -11.75 -17.01
N LYS A 429 27.12 -13.02 -16.81
CA LYS A 429 28.05 -14.15 -16.94
C LYS A 429 28.13 -14.72 -18.35
N ASN A 430 27.36 -14.21 -19.31
CA ASN A 430 27.27 -14.72 -20.68
C ASN A 430 27.00 -16.24 -20.74
N LEU A 431 25.96 -16.71 -20.05
CA LEU A 431 25.63 -18.13 -19.92
C LEU A 431 24.82 -18.63 -21.12
N SER A 432 25.14 -19.85 -21.57
CA SER A 432 24.36 -20.56 -22.59
C SER A 432 23.57 -21.68 -21.93
N ILE A 433 22.25 -21.54 -21.80
CA ILE A 433 21.41 -22.47 -21.04
C ILE A 433 20.56 -23.32 -22.00
N ARG A 434 20.54 -24.64 -21.79
CA ARG A 434 19.60 -25.57 -22.41
C ARG A 434 18.77 -26.27 -21.35
N PHE A 435 17.46 -26.07 -21.40
CA PHE A 435 16.53 -26.78 -20.53
C PHE A 435 16.16 -28.14 -21.10
N LYS A 436 16.10 -29.15 -20.22
CA LYS A 436 15.62 -30.50 -20.52
C LYS A 436 14.48 -30.83 -19.57
N LYS A 437 13.26 -30.86 -20.11
CA LYS A 437 12.08 -31.20 -19.31
C LYS A 437 12.15 -32.66 -18.85
N VAL A 438 12.10 -32.88 -17.54
CA VAL A 438 11.86 -34.20 -16.96
C VAL A 438 10.35 -34.39 -16.86
N LYS A 439 9.84 -35.56 -17.25
CA LYS A 439 8.41 -35.86 -17.05
C LYS A 439 8.19 -36.13 -15.56
N ALA A 440 7.24 -35.41 -14.96
CA ALA A 440 6.75 -35.71 -13.62
C ALA A 440 6.35 -37.20 -13.55
N HIS A 441 6.73 -37.88 -12.46
CA HIS A 441 6.46 -39.30 -12.22
C HIS A 441 7.14 -40.29 -13.19
N THR A 442 8.31 -39.95 -13.75
CA THR A 442 9.18 -40.91 -14.44
C THR A 442 10.36 -41.32 -13.56
N ASP A 443 10.92 -42.52 -13.78
CA ASP A 443 12.05 -43.08 -13.02
C ASP A 443 13.40 -42.40 -13.35
N ASN A 444 13.47 -41.06 -13.31
CA ASN A 444 14.76 -40.37 -13.33
C ASN A 444 15.34 -40.34 -11.92
N ALA A 445 16.37 -41.16 -11.69
CA ALA A 445 17.01 -41.31 -10.38
C ALA A 445 17.52 -39.97 -9.79
N PHE A 446 18.09 -39.08 -10.60
CA PHE A 446 18.62 -37.80 -10.12
C PHE A 446 17.50 -36.81 -9.78
N ASN A 447 16.44 -36.77 -10.58
CA ASN A 447 15.28 -35.92 -10.29
C ASN A 447 14.58 -36.37 -8.99
N ASN A 448 14.37 -37.68 -8.84
CA ASN A 448 13.77 -38.24 -7.63
C ASN A 448 14.66 -38.01 -6.40
N HIS A 449 16.00 -38.00 -6.59
CA HIS A 449 16.93 -37.71 -5.51
C HIS A 449 16.85 -36.25 -5.04
N ILE A 450 16.78 -35.27 -5.95
CA ILE A 450 16.66 -33.87 -5.55
C ILE A 450 15.29 -33.54 -4.94
N ASP A 451 14.21 -34.13 -5.43
CA ASP A 451 12.86 -34.04 -4.81
C ASP A 451 12.90 -34.53 -3.36
N PHE A 452 13.52 -35.70 -3.15
CA PHE A 452 13.70 -36.27 -1.82
C PHE A 452 14.53 -35.37 -0.89
N LEU A 453 15.65 -34.82 -1.37
CA LEU A 453 16.48 -33.91 -0.58
C LEU A 453 15.71 -32.62 -0.21
N CYS A 454 14.96 -32.05 -1.14
CA CYS A 454 14.13 -30.86 -0.87
C CYS A 454 13.07 -31.15 0.19
N LYS A 455 12.43 -32.32 0.15
CA LYS A 455 11.47 -32.77 1.16
C LYS A 455 12.10 -32.97 2.55
N GLN A 456 13.32 -33.53 2.61
CA GLN A 456 14.05 -33.66 3.87
C GLN A 456 14.44 -32.30 4.47
N THR A 457 14.82 -31.35 3.61
CA THR A 457 15.31 -30.02 4.03
C THR A 457 14.25 -29.23 4.81
N HIS A 458 12.95 -29.56 4.72
CA HIS A 458 11.93 -28.94 5.57
C HIS A 458 12.14 -29.20 7.07
N SER A 459 12.84 -30.27 7.42
CA SER A 459 13.16 -30.64 8.81
C SER A 459 14.53 -30.13 9.26
N ASP A 460 15.29 -29.47 8.39
CA ASP A 460 16.61 -28.95 8.74
C ASP A 460 16.49 -27.76 9.71
N SER A 461 17.35 -27.76 10.73
CA SER A 461 17.51 -26.65 11.67
C SER A 461 18.56 -25.62 11.20
N LEU A 462 19.18 -25.85 10.04
CA LEU A 462 20.20 -24.97 9.47
C LEU A 462 19.59 -23.62 9.01
N PRO A 463 20.37 -22.53 9.06
CA PRO A 463 19.89 -21.22 8.63
C PRO A 463 19.58 -21.23 7.12
N MET A 464 18.53 -20.51 6.75
CA MET A 464 18.14 -20.27 5.36
C MET A 464 19.20 -19.47 4.59
N LEU A 465 19.33 -19.69 3.29
CA LEU A 465 20.08 -18.79 2.40
C LEU A 465 19.31 -17.48 2.17
N ILE A 466 19.86 -16.36 2.65
CA ILE A 466 19.25 -15.03 2.51
C ILE A 466 20.06 -14.19 1.51
N ILE A 467 19.39 -13.70 0.46
CA ILE A 467 19.96 -12.73 -0.49
C ILE A 467 19.73 -11.32 0.08
N LYS A 468 20.81 -10.62 0.44
CA LYS A 468 20.78 -9.24 0.95
C LYS A 468 20.64 -8.23 -0.18
N ASN A 469 21.49 -8.36 -1.19
CA ASN A 469 21.53 -7.43 -2.32
C ASN A 469 21.17 -8.18 -3.59
N ASN A 470 20.32 -7.55 -4.39
CA ASN A 470 19.95 -8.08 -5.70
C ASN A 470 21.14 -8.00 -6.66
N PHE A 471 21.18 -8.90 -7.63
CA PHE A 471 22.30 -9.02 -8.55
C PHE A 471 22.26 -8.01 -9.70
N PHE A 472 21.19 -7.22 -9.84
CA PHE A 472 20.98 -6.32 -10.97
C PHE A 472 21.17 -4.84 -10.63
N ASN A 473 21.59 -4.07 -11.64
CA ASN A 473 21.81 -2.62 -11.53
C ASN A 473 20.75 -1.78 -12.28
N ASN A 474 19.72 -2.40 -12.87
CA ASN A 474 18.71 -1.70 -13.67
C ASN A 474 17.60 -1.03 -12.85
N LEU A 475 17.57 -1.24 -11.53
CA LEU A 475 16.62 -0.60 -10.61
C LEU A 475 17.37 -0.08 -9.39
N LEU A 476 17.22 1.21 -9.11
CA LEU A 476 17.78 1.88 -7.94
C LEU A 476 16.84 1.82 -6.74
N TYR A 477 15.52 1.80 -6.99
CA TYR A 477 14.48 1.87 -5.98
C TYR A 477 13.51 0.69 -6.11
N LEU A 478 13.46 -0.14 -5.07
CA LEU A 478 12.53 -1.26 -4.98
C LEU A 478 11.44 -0.96 -3.95
N PRO A 479 10.16 -1.27 -4.26
CA PRO A 479 9.08 -1.08 -3.31
C PRO A 479 9.13 -2.12 -2.19
N CYS A 480 8.97 -1.65 -0.95
CA CYS A 480 8.80 -2.50 0.24
C CYS A 480 7.46 -2.22 0.91
N TRP A 481 6.92 -3.25 1.58
CA TRP A 481 5.82 -3.14 2.53
C TRP A 481 6.31 -3.69 3.87
N ASP A 482 6.30 -2.85 4.91
CA ASP A 482 6.83 -3.19 6.25
C ASP A 482 8.24 -3.82 6.20
N ASN A 483 9.14 -3.19 5.45
CA ASN A 483 10.51 -3.68 5.16
C ASN A 483 10.60 -4.98 4.33
N PHE A 484 9.49 -5.61 3.94
CA PHE A 484 9.49 -6.74 3.00
C PHE A 484 9.39 -6.27 1.55
N LEU A 485 10.30 -6.75 0.70
CA LEU A 485 10.29 -6.45 -0.73
C LEU A 485 9.01 -6.95 -1.41
N ILE A 486 8.37 -6.10 -2.23
CA ILE A 486 7.16 -6.46 -2.96
C ILE A 486 7.52 -7.20 -4.24
N GLU A 487 7.40 -8.53 -4.20
CA GLU A 487 7.81 -9.42 -5.30
C GLU A 487 6.72 -9.74 -6.34
N ARG A 488 5.72 -8.87 -6.47
CA ARG A 488 4.57 -9.07 -7.36
C ARG A 488 4.23 -7.80 -8.09
N ARG A 489 3.27 -7.88 -9.02
CA ARG A 489 2.76 -6.69 -9.71
C ARG A 489 2.31 -5.64 -8.70
N LEU A 490 3.07 -4.54 -8.61
CA LEU A 490 2.88 -3.47 -7.64
C LEU A 490 1.46 -2.91 -7.65
N ARG A 491 0.90 -2.66 -8.85
CA ARG A 491 -0.47 -2.16 -9.02
C ARG A 491 -1.52 -3.11 -8.42
N THR A 492 -1.30 -4.41 -8.50
CA THR A 492 -2.18 -5.44 -7.91
C THR A 492 -1.97 -5.55 -6.41
N PHE A 493 -0.72 -5.45 -5.94
CA PHE A 493 -0.41 -5.44 -4.51
C PHE A 493 -1.09 -4.28 -3.79
N ILE A 494 -0.98 -3.05 -4.32
CA ILE A 494 -1.61 -1.86 -3.73
C ILE A 494 -3.13 -2.02 -3.69
N LYS A 495 -3.73 -2.56 -4.76
CA LYS A 495 -5.17 -2.87 -4.77
C LYS A 495 -5.53 -3.86 -3.67
N TYR A 496 -4.77 -4.94 -3.54
CA TYR A 496 -5.00 -5.94 -2.50
C TYR A 496 -4.89 -5.32 -1.10
N TYR A 497 -3.84 -4.54 -0.85
CA TYR A 497 -3.63 -3.82 0.41
C TYR A 497 -4.81 -2.90 0.74
N ASN A 498 -5.25 -2.05 -0.20
CA ASN A 498 -6.39 -1.15 0.02
C ASN A 498 -7.68 -1.93 0.30
N ASN A 499 -7.89 -3.07 -0.39
CA ASN A 499 -9.06 -3.91 -0.15
C ASN A 499 -9.04 -4.53 1.25
N CYS A 500 -7.86 -4.94 1.73
CA CYS A 500 -7.68 -5.41 3.11
C CYS A 500 -7.94 -4.28 4.12
N ASP A 501 -7.37 -3.09 3.91
CA ASP A 501 -7.55 -1.93 4.79
C ASP A 501 -9.03 -1.49 4.88
N ASN A 502 -9.71 -1.43 3.72
CA ASN A 502 -11.14 -1.16 3.65
C ASN A 502 -11.97 -2.21 4.41
N PHE A 503 -11.61 -3.48 4.29
CA PHE A 503 -12.28 -4.56 4.98
C PHE A 503 -12.02 -4.53 6.49
N LEU A 504 -10.78 -4.26 6.93
CA LEU A 504 -10.45 -4.07 8.34
C LEU A 504 -11.21 -2.87 8.93
N THR A 505 -11.33 -1.77 8.18
CA THR A 505 -12.14 -0.62 8.59
C THR A 505 -13.60 -1.02 8.79
N PHE A 506 -14.17 -1.84 7.90
CA PHE A 506 -15.51 -2.38 8.06
C PHE A 506 -15.63 -3.30 9.30
N LEU A 507 -14.67 -4.19 9.54
CA LEU A 507 -14.66 -5.07 10.71
C LEU A 507 -14.51 -4.30 12.04
N SER A 508 -13.79 -3.18 12.02
CA SER A 508 -13.57 -2.33 13.19
C SER A 508 -14.82 -1.57 13.66
N LEU A 509 -15.91 -1.59 12.88
CA LEU A 509 -17.16 -0.97 13.28
C LEU A 509 -17.71 -1.66 14.55
N PRO A 510 -18.23 -0.90 15.55
CA PRO A 510 -18.70 -1.48 16.81
C PRO A 510 -19.71 -2.62 16.65
N GLN A 511 -20.60 -2.49 15.67
CA GLN A 511 -21.62 -3.48 15.32
C GLN A 511 -21.06 -4.78 14.72
N ASN A 512 -19.82 -4.78 14.24
CA ASN A 512 -19.19 -5.93 13.59
C ASN A 512 -18.19 -6.66 14.50
N ARG A 513 -17.85 -6.10 15.67
CA ARG A 513 -16.81 -6.63 16.56
C ARG A 513 -17.08 -8.08 16.99
N LYS A 514 -18.34 -8.46 17.15
CA LYS A 514 -18.78 -9.82 17.48
C LYS A 514 -18.40 -10.85 16.40
N TYR A 515 -18.33 -10.44 15.13
CA TYR A 515 -18.26 -11.35 13.98
C TYR A 515 -16.86 -11.62 13.46
N VAL A 516 -15.84 -10.92 13.97
CA VAL A 516 -14.48 -10.90 13.41
C VAL A 516 -13.90 -12.32 13.27
N ASP A 517 -13.98 -13.13 14.33
CA ASP A 517 -13.32 -14.43 14.41
C ASP A 517 -14.28 -15.63 14.26
N ILE A 518 -15.59 -15.38 14.13
CA ILE A 518 -16.61 -16.44 14.15
C ILE A 518 -17.37 -16.60 12.82
N VAL A 519 -17.21 -15.66 11.89
CA VAL A 519 -17.90 -15.62 10.59
C VAL A 519 -16.94 -15.97 9.45
N ASP A 520 -17.38 -16.86 8.55
CA ASP A 520 -16.75 -17.02 7.25
C ASP A 520 -17.20 -15.86 6.34
N TRP A 521 -16.38 -14.82 6.28
CA TRP A 521 -16.67 -13.63 5.49
C TRP A 521 -16.70 -13.90 3.98
N LYS A 522 -15.94 -14.89 3.49
CA LYS A 522 -15.93 -15.23 2.07
C LYS A 522 -17.27 -15.84 1.66
N LEU A 523 -17.77 -16.80 2.44
CA LEU A 523 -19.08 -17.40 2.20
C LEU A 523 -20.22 -16.41 2.47
N THR A 524 -20.11 -15.58 3.50
CA THR A 524 -21.07 -14.50 3.80
C THR A 524 -21.20 -13.54 2.61
N PHE A 525 -20.09 -13.10 2.00
CA PHE A 525 -20.15 -12.24 0.82
C PHE A 525 -20.63 -12.97 -0.43
N ASN A 526 -20.38 -14.27 -0.57
CA ASN A 526 -20.92 -15.07 -1.67
C ASN A 526 -22.45 -15.14 -1.59
N VAL A 527 -22.98 -15.43 -0.40
CA VAL A 527 -24.42 -15.42 -0.11
C VAL A 527 -25.03 -14.05 -0.43
N PHE A 528 -24.42 -12.98 0.07
CA PHE A 528 -24.92 -11.61 -0.17
C PHE A 528 -24.86 -11.17 -1.65
N ASN A 529 -23.96 -11.74 -2.45
CA ASN A 529 -23.81 -11.39 -3.87
C ASN A 529 -24.52 -12.35 -4.82
N ASN A 530 -25.41 -13.20 -4.30
CA ASN A 530 -26.21 -14.13 -5.09
C ASN A 530 -27.29 -13.39 -5.92
N ASN A 531 -26.87 -12.69 -6.97
CA ASN A 531 -27.74 -11.80 -7.75
C ASN A 531 -28.35 -12.46 -9.01
N GLY A 532 -28.28 -13.79 -9.17
CA GLY A 532 -28.67 -14.43 -10.43
C GLY A 532 -27.86 -13.95 -11.65
N ASN A 533 -28.31 -14.24 -12.86
CA ASN A 533 -27.58 -13.91 -14.10
C ASN A 533 -27.38 -12.39 -14.27
N ILE A 534 -26.10 -12.00 -14.42
CA ILE A 534 -25.55 -10.62 -14.42
C ILE A 534 -26.03 -9.75 -15.60
N SER A 535 -26.82 -10.29 -16.53
CA SER A 535 -27.16 -9.65 -17.81
C SER A 535 -28.31 -8.64 -17.75
N SER A 536 -29.05 -8.53 -16.64
CA SER A 536 -30.12 -7.53 -16.49
C SER A 536 -30.31 -7.08 -15.05
N THR A 537 -30.41 -5.77 -14.83
CA THR A 537 -30.79 -5.19 -13.54
C THR A 537 -32.32 -5.15 -13.42
N ASP A 538 -32.91 -6.02 -12.60
CA ASP A 538 -34.32 -5.94 -12.21
C ASP A 538 -34.50 -5.04 -10.97
N PHE A 539 -35.55 -4.22 -10.95
CA PHE A 539 -35.92 -3.41 -9.79
C PHE A 539 -36.25 -4.28 -8.58
N ASN A 540 -36.84 -5.46 -8.76
CA ASN A 540 -37.15 -6.36 -7.65
C ASN A 540 -35.88 -6.94 -7.02
N GLN A 541 -34.92 -7.37 -7.83
CA GLN A 541 -33.61 -7.81 -7.35
C GLN A 541 -32.87 -6.70 -6.58
N HIS A 542 -32.96 -5.45 -7.06
CA HIS A 542 -32.39 -4.31 -6.33
C HIS A 542 -33.08 -4.08 -4.98
N LYS A 543 -34.42 -4.19 -4.91
CA LYS A 543 -35.17 -4.07 -3.64
C LYS A 543 -34.80 -5.17 -2.65
N LYS A 544 -34.71 -6.42 -3.12
CA LYS A 544 -34.27 -7.56 -2.30
C LYS A 544 -32.87 -7.34 -1.73
N LYS A 545 -31.90 -6.99 -2.59
CA LYS A 545 -30.53 -6.65 -2.17
C LYS A 545 -30.46 -5.48 -1.18
N LEU A 546 -31.33 -4.49 -1.33
CA LEU A 546 -31.41 -3.38 -0.37
C LEU A 546 -31.92 -3.84 1.00
N PHE A 547 -32.92 -4.73 1.03
CA PHE A 547 -33.44 -5.30 2.25
C PHE A 547 -32.39 -6.15 2.97
N GLU A 548 -31.73 -7.05 2.25
CA GLU A 548 -30.61 -7.87 2.76
C GLU A 548 -29.49 -7.00 3.34
N TYR A 549 -29.13 -5.93 2.63
CA TYR A 549 -28.12 -4.99 3.11
C TYR A 549 -28.57 -4.32 4.42
N ASN A 550 -29.79 -3.80 4.45
CA ASN A 550 -30.33 -3.16 5.65
C ASN A 550 -30.32 -4.13 6.83
N MET A 551 -30.70 -5.39 6.62
CA MET A 551 -30.62 -6.46 7.61
C MET A 551 -29.20 -6.64 8.15
N LEU A 552 -28.21 -6.80 7.27
CA LEU A 552 -26.80 -6.98 7.63
C LEU A 552 -26.27 -5.84 8.53
N VAL A 553 -26.68 -4.60 8.25
CA VAL A 553 -26.20 -3.38 8.93
C VAL A 553 -27.17 -2.87 9.99
N GLU A 554 -28.21 -3.66 10.29
CA GLU A 554 -29.30 -3.39 11.21
C GLU A 554 -30.06 -2.09 10.93
N GLN A 555 -30.02 -1.55 9.71
CA GLN A 555 -30.68 -0.28 9.34
C GLN A 555 -32.19 -0.30 9.00
N PRO A 556 -32.98 -1.39 9.16
CA PRO A 556 -34.43 -1.28 8.99
C PRO A 556 -35.05 -0.28 9.98
N PRO A 557 -36.19 0.35 9.63
CA PRO A 557 -36.86 1.31 10.49
C PRO A 557 -37.58 0.61 11.65
N VAL A 558 -36.95 0.71 12.83
CA VAL A 558 -37.47 0.25 14.13
C VAL A 558 -37.85 1.46 14.98
N LEU A 559 -38.80 1.30 15.91
CA LEU A 559 -39.33 2.40 16.72
C LEU A 559 -38.25 3.18 17.47
N GLU A 560 -37.27 2.49 18.05
CA GLU A 560 -36.16 3.15 18.77
C GLU A 560 -35.29 4.01 17.86
N LYS A 561 -35.18 3.66 16.57
CA LYS A 561 -34.45 4.49 15.60
C LYS A 561 -35.29 5.68 15.14
N THR A 562 -36.60 5.51 15.00
CA THR A 562 -37.50 6.56 14.49
C THR A 562 -37.79 7.62 15.56
N LYS A 563 -37.81 7.22 16.84
CA LYS A 563 -37.85 8.14 18.00
C LYS A 563 -36.75 9.21 17.96
N LYS A 564 -35.56 8.90 17.42
CA LYS A 564 -34.46 9.88 17.29
C LYS A 564 -34.81 11.09 16.41
N GLN A 565 -35.70 10.91 15.45
CA GLN A 565 -36.14 11.97 14.53
C GLN A 565 -37.52 12.53 14.90
N PHE A 566 -38.36 11.73 15.55
CA PHE A 566 -39.77 12.04 15.79
C PHE A 566 -40.20 11.80 17.25
N TYR A 567 -39.36 12.15 18.22
CA TYR A 567 -39.65 11.90 19.63
C TYR A 567 -40.97 12.51 20.10
N SER A 568 -41.36 13.68 19.59
CA SER A 568 -42.64 14.32 19.92
C SER A 568 -43.87 13.50 19.52
N LEU A 569 -43.74 12.60 18.53
CA LEU A 569 -44.82 11.74 18.05
C LEU A 569 -44.90 10.41 18.80
N TYR A 570 -43.75 9.85 19.19
CA TYR A 570 -43.68 8.50 19.75
C TYR A 570 -43.45 8.48 21.26
N SER A 571 -42.84 9.53 21.81
CA SER A 571 -42.47 9.62 23.21
C SER A 571 -41.81 8.31 23.69
N ASP A 572 -42.30 7.74 24.80
CA ASP A 572 -41.78 6.52 25.40
C ASP A 572 -42.56 5.27 24.97
N ALA A 573 -43.20 5.29 23.79
CA ALA A 573 -43.96 4.16 23.27
C ALA A 573 -43.10 2.88 23.20
N MET A 574 -43.61 1.79 23.79
CA MET A 574 -43.02 0.46 23.66
C MET A 574 -43.36 -0.17 22.30
N CYS A 575 -42.86 -1.37 22.04
CA CYS A 575 -43.21 -2.15 20.86
C CYS A 575 -44.73 -2.18 20.62
N LEU A 576 -45.15 -1.90 19.39
CA LEU A 576 -46.58 -1.79 19.08
C LEU A 576 -47.28 -3.16 18.93
N LEU A 577 -46.53 -4.25 18.99
CA LEU A 577 -47.04 -5.61 18.86
C LEU A 577 -47.17 -6.29 20.23
N CYS A 578 -46.11 -6.29 21.04
CA CYS A 578 -46.16 -6.89 22.38
C CYS A 578 -46.48 -5.89 23.50
N HIS A 579 -46.26 -4.59 23.30
CA HIS A 579 -46.43 -3.54 24.31
C HIS A 579 -45.58 -3.68 25.59
N GLU A 580 -44.59 -4.57 25.61
CA GLU A 580 -43.83 -4.92 26.82
C GLU A 580 -42.39 -4.39 26.83
N GLU A 581 -41.69 -4.42 25.69
CA GLU A 581 -40.28 -4.03 25.57
C GLU A 581 -40.08 -2.93 24.51
N LEU A 582 -38.90 -2.29 24.51
CA LEU A 582 -38.50 -1.31 23.50
C LEU A 582 -38.26 -2.01 22.15
N GLU A 583 -38.84 -1.49 21.07
CA GLU A 583 -38.67 -2.08 19.72
C GLU A 583 -37.32 -1.69 19.10
N THR A 584 -36.31 -2.47 19.46
CA THR A 584 -34.98 -2.48 18.83
C THR A 584 -34.93 -3.45 17.64
N PHE A 585 -33.83 -3.45 16.89
CA PHE A 585 -33.63 -4.42 15.80
C PHE A 585 -33.75 -5.87 16.30
N SER A 586 -33.04 -6.21 17.38
CA SER A 586 -33.09 -7.54 17.98
C SER A 586 -34.48 -7.89 18.52
N HIS A 587 -35.20 -6.92 19.10
CA HIS A 587 -36.54 -7.16 19.64
C HIS A 587 -37.54 -7.57 18.55
N ILE A 588 -37.44 -7.11 17.30
CA ILE A 588 -38.36 -7.54 16.22
C ILE A 588 -38.40 -9.06 16.06
N TRP A 589 -37.24 -9.69 16.22
CA TRP A 589 -37.02 -11.13 16.06
C TRP A 589 -37.23 -11.92 17.37
N ASN A 590 -37.24 -11.24 18.52
CA ASN A 590 -37.45 -11.85 19.85
C ASN A 590 -38.77 -11.41 20.50
N CYS A 591 -39.63 -10.72 19.74
CA CYS A 591 -40.91 -10.24 20.21
C CYS A 591 -41.83 -11.43 20.43
N SER A 592 -42.47 -11.50 21.60
CA SER A 592 -43.40 -12.58 21.98
C SER A 592 -44.54 -12.78 20.97
N TYR A 593 -44.93 -11.71 20.26
CA TYR A 593 -45.92 -11.77 19.18
C TYR A 593 -45.46 -12.61 17.97
N HIS A 594 -44.14 -12.73 17.74
CA HIS A 594 -43.55 -13.46 16.61
C HIS A 594 -42.90 -14.80 16.99
N ASP A 595 -42.97 -15.26 18.24
CA ASP A 595 -42.26 -16.47 18.69
C ASP A 595 -42.52 -17.71 17.82
N ASN A 596 -43.80 -17.96 17.50
CA ASN A 596 -44.20 -19.08 16.64
C ASN A 596 -43.66 -18.94 15.21
N PHE A 597 -43.59 -17.71 14.70
CA PHE A 597 -43.08 -17.44 13.36
C PHE A 597 -41.58 -17.71 13.29
N ILE A 598 -40.82 -17.25 14.28
CA ILE A 598 -39.36 -17.44 14.34
C ILE A 598 -39.02 -18.92 14.52
N LEU A 599 -39.73 -19.62 15.39
CA LEU A 599 -39.56 -21.07 15.56
C LEU A 599 -39.83 -21.82 14.25
N ARG A 600 -40.87 -21.41 13.49
CA ARG A 600 -41.18 -22.00 12.19
C ARG A 600 -40.06 -21.77 11.16
N ILE A 601 -39.50 -20.55 11.08
CA ILE A 601 -38.37 -20.27 10.18
C ILE A 601 -37.15 -21.08 10.59
N TYR A 602 -36.82 -21.13 11.88
CA TYR A 602 -35.69 -21.92 12.37
C TYR A 602 -35.82 -23.39 11.99
N ASN A 603 -37.00 -23.99 12.22
CA ASN A 603 -37.24 -25.39 11.85
C ASN A 603 -37.20 -25.61 10.33
N LYS A 604 -37.70 -24.67 9.53
CA LYS A 604 -37.60 -24.73 8.07
C LYS A 604 -36.13 -24.69 7.62
N PHE A 605 -35.33 -23.77 8.17
CA PHE A 605 -33.90 -23.64 7.92
C PHE A 605 -33.15 -24.95 8.26
N LYS A 606 -33.37 -25.46 9.47
CA LYS A 606 -32.80 -26.71 9.95
C LYS A 606 -33.15 -27.88 9.04
N ASN A 607 -34.45 -28.12 8.81
CA ASN A 607 -34.90 -29.27 8.04
C ASN A 607 -34.39 -29.25 6.61
N TYR A 608 -34.35 -28.07 5.96
CA TYR A 608 -33.81 -27.96 4.61
C TYR A 608 -32.33 -28.39 4.53
N ILE A 609 -31.52 -28.00 5.52
CA ILE A 609 -30.11 -28.41 5.60
C ILE A 609 -30.00 -29.92 5.82
N LEU A 610 -30.75 -30.47 6.78
CA LEU A 610 -30.74 -31.90 7.09
C LEU A 610 -31.17 -32.75 5.88
N ASP A 611 -32.26 -32.36 5.22
CA ASP A 611 -32.77 -33.04 4.03
C ASP A 611 -31.75 -33.03 2.90
N PHE A 612 -31.06 -31.90 2.68
CA PHE A 612 -30.00 -31.82 1.67
C PHE A 612 -28.85 -32.77 1.99
N ILE A 613 -28.41 -32.86 3.26
CA ILE A 613 -27.37 -33.79 3.69
C ILE A 613 -27.79 -35.24 3.45
N LEU A 614 -29.03 -35.61 3.82
CA LEU A 614 -29.56 -36.96 3.66
C LEU A 614 -29.68 -37.39 2.19
N ILE A 615 -29.96 -36.44 1.29
CA ILE A 615 -29.95 -36.70 -0.16
C ILE A 615 -28.54 -37.05 -0.65
N GLN A 616 -27.50 -36.42 -0.09
CA GLN A 616 -26.11 -36.66 -0.50
C GLN A 616 -25.47 -37.87 0.21
N GLN A 617 -25.95 -38.24 1.39
CA GLN A 617 -25.42 -39.33 2.21
C GLN A 617 -26.52 -40.28 2.66
N SER A 618 -26.54 -41.50 2.12
CA SER A 618 -27.63 -42.46 2.33
C SER A 618 -27.62 -43.20 3.69
N ASN A 619 -26.59 -43.04 4.52
CA ASN A 619 -26.37 -43.85 5.74
C ASN A 619 -26.31 -43.06 7.06
N ILE A 620 -26.77 -41.80 7.09
CA ILE A 620 -26.78 -40.99 8.33
C ILE A 620 -28.09 -41.21 9.11
N ASP A 621 -27.98 -41.36 10.44
CA ASP A 621 -29.12 -41.28 11.34
C ASP A 621 -29.60 -39.83 11.50
N ILE A 622 -30.81 -39.56 11.03
CA ILE A 622 -31.46 -38.24 11.09
C ILE A 622 -31.61 -37.72 12.51
N ILE A 623 -31.83 -38.60 13.50
CA ILE A 623 -32.03 -38.19 14.89
C ILE A 623 -30.72 -37.64 15.45
N ASN A 624 -29.62 -38.37 15.25
CA ASN A 624 -28.31 -37.91 15.71
C ASN A 624 -27.87 -36.63 14.98
N LEU A 625 -28.06 -36.56 13.66
CA LEU A 625 -27.75 -35.36 12.87
C LEU A 625 -28.54 -34.13 13.33
N SER A 626 -29.82 -34.32 13.67
CA SER A 626 -30.69 -33.27 14.21
C SER A 626 -30.22 -32.76 15.58
N VAL A 627 -29.75 -33.67 16.44
CA VAL A 627 -29.20 -33.34 17.77
C VAL A 627 -27.86 -32.61 17.64
N GLU A 628 -26.98 -33.08 16.76
CA GLU A 628 -25.71 -32.40 16.46
C GLU A 628 -25.93 -30.99 15.91
N PHE A 629 -26.94 -30.80 15.06
CA PHE A 629 -27.31 -29.48 14.56
C PHE A 629 -27.85 -28.57 15.68
N ASP A 630 -28.71 -29.08 16.57
CA ASP A 630 -29.21 -28.28 17.70
C ASP A 630 -28.10 -27.91 18.69
N ALA A 631 -27.07 -28.75 18.82
CA ALA A 631 -25.90 -28.48 19.64
C ALA A 631 -25.06 -27.28 19.12
N LEU A 632 -25.25 -26.85 17.87
CA LEU A 632 -24.67 -25.60 17.35
C LEU A 632 -25.23 -24.35 18.07
N GLY A 633 -26.39 -24.47 18.72
CA GLY A 633 -26.90 -23.49 19.68
C GLY A 633 -27.58 -22.26 19.07
N PHE A 634 -27.82 -22.19 17.76
CA PHE A 634 -28.37 -20.98 17.12
C PHE A 634 -29.70 -20.52 17.72
N TYR A 635 -30.62 -21.45 18.03
CA TYR A 635 -31.92 -21.14 18.62
C TYR A 635 -31.89 -21.06 20.15
N THR A 636 -31.10 -21.90 20.84
CA THR A 636 -31.00 -21.88 22.31
C THR A 636 -30.31 -20.60 22.82
N ASN A 637 -29.28 -20.13 22.12
CA ASN A 637 -28.61 -18.86 22.42
C ASN A 637 -29.54 -17.65 22.23
N LEU A 638 -30.54 -17.77 21.34
CA LEU A 638 -31.57 -16.74 21.16
C LEU A 638 -32.38 -16.55 22.45
N GLN A 639 -32.71 -17.67 23.11
CA GLN A 639 -33.52 -17.70 24.32
C GLN A 639 -32.74 -17.25 25.56
N SER A 640 -31.42 -17.45 25.59
CA SER A 640 -30.57 -17.12 26.74
C SER A 640 -30.31 -15.61 26.91
N ARG A 641 -30.64 -14.78 25.90
CA ARG A 641 -30.44 -13.31 25.87
C ARG A 641 -28.99 -12.88 26.17
N LEU A 642 -28.00 -13.76 26.03
CA LEU A 642 -26.58 -13.43 26.21
C LEU A 642 -26.06 -12.65 25.00
N LEU A 643 -25.58 -11.42 25.23
CA LEU A 643 -25.26 -10.44 24.18
C LEU A 643 -24.09 -10.84 23.26
N ASP A 644 -23.22 -11.75 23.69
CA ASP A 644 -21.97 -12.08 23.01
C ASP A 644 -22.00 -13.39 22.19
N GLN A 645 -23.06 -14.19 22.29
CA GLN A 645 -23.15 -15.47 21.58
C GLN A 645 -23.74 -15.33 20.18
N PHE A 646 -23.26 -16.10 19.21
CA PHE A 646 -23.88 -16.18 17.88
C PHE A 646 -25.28 -16.81 17.97
N THR A 647 -26.27 -16.16 17.37
CA THR A 647 -27.70 -16.52 17.47
C THR A 647 -28.31 -16.71 16.08
N PHE A 648 -29.54 -17.24 16.04
CA PHE A 648 -30.29 -17.32 14.79
C PHE A 648 -30.55 -15.94 14.16
N ILE A 649 -30.66 -14.86 14.94
CA ILE A 649 -30.76 -13.49 14.39
C ILE A 649 -29.56 -13.15 13.51
N ASP A 650 -28.35 -13.60 13.90
CA ASP A 650 -27.14 -13.35 13.12
C ASP A 650 -27.18 -14.09 11.77
N ILE A 651 -27.80 -15.27 11.71
CA ILE A 651 -28.11 -15.98 10.45
C ILE A 651 -29.14 -15.20 9.63
N LEU A 652 -30.21 -14.70 10.24
CA LEU A 652 -31.22 -13.86 9.55
C LEU A 652 -30.64 -12.56 8.98
N LYS A 653 -29.58 -12.03 9.60
CA LYS A 653 -28.82 -10.88 9.09
C LYS A 653 -27.96 -11.22 7.86
N GLY A 654 -27.72 -12.51 7.59
CA GLY A 654 -26.91 -12.97 6.48
C GLY A 654 -25.52 -13.50 6.83
N PHE A 655 -25.14 -13.58 8.11
CA PHE A 655 -23.82 -14.05 8.50
C PHE A 655 -23.72 -15.56 8.48
N VAL A 656 -22.69 -16.08 7.82
CA VAL A 656 -22.38 -17.51 7.79
C VAL A 656 -21.32 -17.82 8.86
N PRO A 657 -21.65 -18.51 9.96
CA PRO A 657 -20.69 -18.80 11.02
C PRO A 657 -19.76 -19.98 10.65
N PHE A 658 -18.49 -19.94 11.08
CA PHE A 658 -17.55 -21.04 10.88
C PHE A 658 -18.08 -22.36 11.44
N VAL A 659 -18.74 -22.32 12.60
CA VAL A 659 -19.36 -23.49 13.25
C VAL A 659 -20.36 -24.20 12.34
N LEU A 660 -21.15 -23.45 11.54
CA LEU A 660 -22.04 -24.06 10.54
C LEU A 660 -21.24 -24.64 9.38
N CYS A 661 -20.21 -23.95 8.90
CA CYS A 661 -19.35 -24.43 7.82
C CYS A 661 -18.63 -25.73 8.20
N ASP A 662 -18.10 -25.82 9.41
CA ASP A 662 -17.39 -27.00 9.91
C ASP A 662 -18.33 -28.20 9.99
N PHE A 663 -19.55 -28.00 10.52
CA PHE A 663 -20.60 -29.01 10.52
C PHE A 663 -20.94 -29.48 9.10
N LEU A 664 -21.15 -28.55 8.16
CA LEU A 664 -21.51 -28.89 6.77
C LEU A 664 -20.37 -29.56 6.00
N ASN A 665 -19.12 -29.12 6.19
CA ASN A 665 -17.94 -29.67 5.51
C ASN A 665 -17.65 -31.12 5.93
N PHE A 666 -18.11 -31.55 7.10
CA PHE A 666 -18.03 -32.96 7.49
C PHE A 666 -18.87 -33.87 6.57
N HIS A 667 -19.95 -33.33 5.99
CA HIS A 667 -20.89 -34.09 5.18
C HIS A 667 -20.86 -33.76 3.69
N LEU A 668 -20.43 -32.56 3.32
CA LEU A 668 -20.57 -32.02 1.96
C LEU A 668 -19.21 -31.61 1.38
N SER A 669 -19.09 -31.73 0.05
CA SER A 669 -18.00 -31.09 -0.69
C SER A 669 -18.17 -29.57 -0.70
N HIS A 670 -17.08 -28.84 -0.94
CA HIS A 670 -17.09 -27.37 -0.97
C HIS A 670 -18.11 -26.78 -1.98
N SER A 671 -18.28 -27.41 -3.14
CA SER A 671 -19.27 -26.96 -4.14
C SER A 671 -20.70 -27.17 -3.67
N GLN A 672 -21.00 -28.30 -3.04
CA GLN A 672 -22.31 -28.60 -2.48
C GLN A 672 -22.65 -27.66 -1.32
N LEU A 673 -21.67 -27.36 -0.46
CA LEU A 673 -21.82 -26.40 0.63
C LEU A 673 -22.22 -25.02 0.10
N ILE A 674 -21.53 -24.51 -0.92
CA ILE A 674 -21.85 -23.20 -1.51
C ILE A 674 -23.26 -23.21 -2.08
N GLU A 675 -23.62 -24.24 -2.85
CA GLU A 675 -24.96 -24.36 -3.42
C GLU A 675 -26.06 -24.37 -2.35
N LEU A 676 -25.87 -25.16 -1.28
CA LEU A 676 -26.79 -25.23 -0.16
C LEU A 676 -26.96 -23.86 0.50
N LEU A 677 -25.86 -23.21 0.89
CA LEU A 677 -25.91 -21.91 1.56
C LEU A 677 -26.61 -20.85 0.70
N LEU A 678 -26.33 -20.79 -0.60
CA LEU A 678 -26.97 -19.82 -1.49
C LEU A 678 -28.50 -19.98 -1.48
N ARG A 679 -29.01 -21.21 -1.62
CA ARG A 679 -30.46 -21.48 -1.63
C ARG A 679 -31.11 -21.23 -0.28
N THR A 680 -30.47 -21.71 0.79
CA THR A 680 -31.02 -21.62 2.14
C THR A 680 -31.14 -20.16 2.60
N TYR A 681 -30.15 -19.32 2.31
CA TYR A 681 -30.23 -17.90 2.68
C TYR A 681 -31.20 -17.12 1.80
N ASP A 682 -31.34 -17.48 0.52
CA ASP A 682 -32.39 -16.89 -0.34
C ASP A 682 -33.79 -17.12 0.26
N ASP A 683 -34.06 -18.34 0.70
CA ASP A 683 -35.33 -18.72 1.34
C ASP A 683 -35.54 -17.98 2.68
N ILE A 684 -34.47 -17.84 3.49
CA ILE A 684 -34.52 -17.06 4.75
C ILE A 684 -34.92 -15.61 4.49
N TYR A 685 -34.34 -14.97 3.47
CA TYR A 685 -34.64 -13.56 3.20
C TYR A 685 -36.06 -13.36 2.69
N ASP A 686 -36.59 -14.29 1.91
CA ASP A 686 -37.98 -14.27 1.48
C ASP A 686 -38.92 -14.40 2.70
N ASP A 687 -38.62 -15.29 3.65
CA ASP A 687 -39.38 -15.41 4.90
C ASP A 687 -39.25 -14.14 5.78
N CYS A 688 -38.07 -13.54 5.88
CA CYS A 688 -37.85 -12.29 6.61
C CYS A 688 -38.64 -11.12 6.00
N ALA A 689 -38.73 -11.06 4.68
CA ALA A 689 -39.50 -10.03 3.98
C ALA A 689 -40.99 -10.15 4.28
N LEU A 690 -41.52 -11.37 4.43
CA LEU A 690 -42.92 -11.60 4.83
C LEU A 690 -43.21 -11.06 6.25
N LEU A 691 -42.37 -11.38 7.24
CA LEU A 691 -42.51 -10.81 8.60
C LEU A 691 -42.45 -9.29 8.57
N TRP A 692 -41.52 -8.75 7.76
CA TRP A 692 -41.38 -7.31 7.63
C TRP A 692 -42.66 -6.67 7.07
N GLN A 693 -43.28 -7.28 6.07
CA GLN A 693 -44.56 -6.84 5.50
C GLN A 693 -45.70 -6.92 6.51
N ASP A 694 -45.81 -8.02 7.26
CA ASP A 694 -46.83 -8.24 8.30
C ASP A 694 -46.70 -7.22 9.44
N ARG A 695 -45.47 -6.92 9.87
CA ARG A 695 -45.22 -5.83 10.81
C ARG A 695 -45.68 -4.49 10.21
N CYS A 696 -45.29 -4.18 8.98
CA CYS A 696 -45.64 -2.90 8.34
C CYS A 696 -47.16 -2.72 8.16
N THR A 697 -47.89 -3.79 7.86
CA THR A 697 -49.36 -3.76 7.78
C THR A 697 -50.00 -3.57 9.16
N GLY A 698 -49.47 -4.21 10.21
CA GLY A 698 -49.88 -3.96 11.60
C GLY A 698 -49.73 -2.49 12.00
N PHE A 699 -48.58 -1.89 11.69
CA PHE A 699 -48.35 -0.44 11.88
C PHE A 699 -49.30 0.43 11.03
N SER A 700 -49.64 -0.01 9.81
CA SER A 700 -50.59 0.69 8.94
C SER A 700 -52.04 0.56 9.41
N TYR A 701 -52.39 -0.45 10.21
CA TYR A 701 -53.70 -0.59 10.83
C TYR A 701 -53.81 0.35 12.05
N LEU A 702 -52.73 0.47 12.83
CA LEU A 702 -52.62 1.45 13.92
C LEU A 702 -52.68 2.91 13.40
N LYS A 703 -52.27 3.16 12.14
CA LYS A 703 -52.47 4.43 11.39
C LYS A 703 -53.94 4.88 11.33
N LYS A 704 -54.91 3.95 11.39
CA LYS A 704 -56.35 4.27 11.32
C LYS A 704 -56.95 4.63 12.68
N PHE A 705 -56.28 4.28 13.78
CA PHE A 705 -56.80 4.46 15.14
C PHE A 705 -56.23 5.69 15.84
N TRP A 706 -55.03 6.14 15.50
CA TRP A 706 -54.36 7.30 16.12
C TRP A 706 -54.23 8.49 15.15
N SER A 707 -54.20 9.71 15.70
CA SER A 707 -54.40 11.02 15.03
C SER A 707 -53.50 11.34 13.81
N ALA A 708 -53.85 12.43 13.10
CA ALA A 708 -53.28 12.90 11.82
C ALA A 708 -51.74 13.02 11.75
N ASP A 709 -51.03 13.06 12.88
CA ASP A 709 -49.57 13.21 12.91
C ASP A 709 -48.79 11.90 12.67
N LEU A 710 -49.44 10.73 12.76
CA LEU A 710 -48.88 9.41 12.38
C LEU A 710 -48.90 9.15 10.86
N HIS A 711 -49.49 10.05 10.07
CA HIS A 711 -49.62 9.91 8.63
C HIS A 711 -48.26 9.89 7.91
N ASN A 712 -47.32 10.74 8.36
CA ASN A 712 -45.97 10.88 7.81
C ASN A 712 -45.12 9.60 7.97
N PHE A 713 -45.38 8.79 9.01
CA PHE A 713 -44.60 7.59 9.28
C PHE A 713 -45.03 6.39 8.45
N ALA A 714 -46.33 6.20 8.28
CA ALA A 714 -46.81 5.17 7.38
C ALA A 714 -46.43 5.50 5.94
N GLU A 715 -46.41 6.77 5.52
CA GLU A 715 -45.82 7.15 4.24
C GLU A 715 -44.31 6.87 4.19
N TYR A 716 -43.55 7.14 5.25
CA TYR A 716 -42.12 6.80 5.34
C TYR A 716 -41.87 5.28 5.26
N ILE A 717 -42.64 4.46 5.98
CA ILE A 717 -42.53 2.99 5.99
C ILE A 717 -43.04 2.37 4.70
N SER A 718 -44.20 2.79 4.19
CA SER A 718 -44.73 2.33 2.90
C SER A 718 -43.82 2.74 1.74
N ALA A 719 -43.17 3.91 1.83
CA ALA A 719 -42.14 4.32 0.89
C ALA A 719 -40.81 3.58 1.09
N GLN A 720 -40.63 2.74 2.12
CA GLN A 720 -39.46 1.86 2.28
C GLN A 720 -39.61 0.52 1.55
N ILE A 721 -40.85 0.07 1.31
CA ILE A 721 -41.21 -1.02 0.37
C ILE A 721 -40.90 -0.59 -1.07
#